data_AF-A0A5C3LA32-F1
#
_entry.id   AF-A0A5C3LA32-F1
#
_cell.length_a   1.000
_cell.length_b   1.000
_cell.length_c   1.000
_cell.angle_alpha   90.00
_cell.angle_beta   90.00
_cell.angle_gamma   90.00
#
_symmetry.space_group_name_H-M   'P 1'
#
loop_
_entity.id
_entity.type
_entity.pdbx_description
1 polymer ?
#
loop_
_entity_poly.entity_id
_entity_poly.type
_entity_poly.pdbx_seq_one_letter_code
_entity_poly.pdbx_strand_id
1 'polypeptide(L)'
;MAQPGQDAKFFQRGKIEEFRADLHAAEAKDKKFVKRKTVLKKIVANITMGNDMSPLFTDVVQSLGTPLLEIKKMVYLFLVSYGRSAKPEQINMVIPFFLQDVNDRNPLIRALAIRTMSYIPIPVVTEALTENLRHCLRDRDPYVRKTAAICVAKLYAADPRRAEKGGFVEMLRDLMLDSNATVVANAVAALTEIGDRPDGVIFKLNLTTANKLLAALEESSEWGQIYILESLLRFIPEVHADAEVMAERIIVHLQHANSAVVLTTIKILLYLMNYMQNRKLIDYCCKKMGPPLVTLLSSGPEVQYVALRNILLIIQRRPAVLKNDVKVFFCKYNDPIYVKLAKLEIMYRLARVENYPEVLAELYEYASEVDMDFVRKAVRSIGRLAIKVEQASDSCIETLLQLLETEVPYVVQEATIVIRDIFRRYPGKYEAIIPNVCKHLDTLDEPESKAAIVWIIGQFANKIDNAAELLEVLIDTFLEESVEVQLALLTATVKLFIYKTKSETAQTLVHKLLKWATEEVDNPDLRDRGFMYWRMLAINPALAGQVVLASKPPITTDSDRMDRGALDQLLLHTGTLGSIYHKNPETFIRNAAARALTDTPALNPHSRAVLIHLPRLQLPGGPPQAIRVLGAPTESHRDDPNVPPASVPVPLIQDGEESVPPPIPERKVSRKDDVDEDQSDEEDKPVQNTRSKDPYSNLDSAFGNYLVDQPKPMDHRGRHNDDDLLF
;
A
#
# COMPACT_ATOMS: atom_id res chain seq x y z
N MET A 1 -24.51 29.90 -25.98
CA MET A 1 -23.27 30.68 -25.82
C MET A 1 -23.51 31.75 -24.78
N ALA A 2 -22.93 31.62 -23.58
CA ALA A 2 -22.96 32.68 -22.57
C ALA A 2 -21.72 33.56 -22.77
N GLN A 3 -21.88 34.88 -22.85
CA GLN A 3 -20.74 35.81 -22.92
C GLN A 3 -19.95 35.76 -21.60
N PRO A 4 -18.64 35.45 -21.62
CA PRO A 4 -17.82 35.48 -20.41
C PRO A 4 -17.72 36.92 -19.89
N GLY A 5 -18.09 37.14 -18.62
CA GLY A 5 -18.00 38.45 -17.94
C GLY A 5 -19.33 39.07 -17.49
N GLN A 6 -20.49 38.67 -18.02
CA GLN A 6 -21.77 39.26 -17.61
C GLN A 6 -22.25 38.85 -16.21
N ASP A 7 -21.83 37.68 -15.70
CA ASP A 7 -22.29 37.17 -14.40
C ASP A 7 -21.46 37.70 -13.21
N ALA A 8 -20.31 38.34 -13.46
CA ALA A 8 -19.46 38.94 -12.40
C ALA A 8 -20.23 40.01 -11.59
N LYS A 9 -21.18 40.70 -12.22
CA LYS A 9 -22.05 41.70 -11.58
C LYS A 9 -22.96 41.14 -10.47
N PHE A 10 -23.11 39.81 -10.39
CA PHE A 10 -23.93 39.17 -9.35
C PHE A 10 -23.14 38.82 -8.09
N PHE A 11 -21.81 38.86 -8.12
CA PHE A 11 -20.92 38.57 -6.98
C PHE A 11 -20.66 39.81 -6.13
N GLN A 12 -21.74 40.46 -5.69
CA GLN A 12 -21.70 41.56 -4.74
C GLN A 12 -22.40 41.13 -3.45
N ARG A 13 -21.81 41.48 -2.31
CA ARG A 13 -22.40 41.22 -1.00
C ARG A 13 -23.65 42.09 -0.85
N GLY A 14 -24.82 41.47 -1.01
CA GLY A 14 -26.10 42.15 -0.85
C GLY A 14 -26.68 41.96 0.55
N LYS A 15 -27.56 42.88 0.95
CA LYS A 15 -28.29 42.75 2.22
C LYS A 15 -29.45 41.78 2.06
N ILE A 16 -29.69 40.96 3.09
CA ILE A 16 -30.78 39.97 3.12
C ILE A 16 -32.14 40.65 2.88
N GLU A 17 -32.38 41.79 3.53
CA GLU A 17 -33.63 42.55 3.41
C GLU A 17 -33.88 43.07 1.99
N GLU A 18 -32.82 43.47 1.28
CA GLU A 18 -32.90 43.92 -0.11
C GLU A 18 -33.33 42.77 -1.03
N PHE A 19 -32.72 41.58 -0.86
CA PHE A 19 -33.10 40.41 -1.64
C PHE A 19 -34.53 39.94 -1.35
N ARG A 20 -34.98 40.04 -0.10
CA ARG A 20 -36.37 39.74 0.26
C ARG A 20 -37.34 40.72 -0.42
N ALA A 21 -37.07 42.01 -0.33
CA ALA A 21 -37.88 43.04 -0.99
C ALA A 21 -37.93 42.84 -2.51
N ASP A 22 -36.79 42.53 -3.13
CA ASP A 22 -36.69 42.27 -4.56
C ASP A 22 -37.45 40.99 -5.00
N LEU A 23 -37.43 39.94 -4.18
CA LEU A 23 -38.19 38.70 -4.43
C LEU A 23 -39.70 38.94 -4.39
N HIS A 24 -40.20 39.66 -3.38
CA HIS A 24 -41.62 40.02 -3.28
C HIS A 24 -42.03 40.99 -4.39
N ALA A 25 -41.18 41.98 -4.73
CA ALA A 25 -41.44 42.90 -5.83
C ALA A 25 -41.52 42.18 -7.19
N ALA A 26 -40.76 41.10 -7.37
CA ALA A 26 -40.82 40.26 -8.55
C ALA A 26 -42.10 39.42 -8.63
N GLU A 27 -42.81 39.17 -7.53
CA GLU A 27 -44.06 38.39 -7.51
C GLU A 27 -45.24 39.15 -8.14
N ALA A 28 -45.32 40.47 -7.93
CA ALA A 28 -46.46 41.26 -8.38
C ALA A 28 -46.38 41.76 -9.84
N LYS A 29 -45.17 41.86 -10.44
CA LYS A 29 -44.96 42.61 -11.70
C LYS A 29 -44.13 41.90 -12.79
N ASP A 30 -43.79 40.61 -12.63
CA ASP A 30 -42.82 39.93 -13.51
C ASP A 30 -43.41 38.80 -14.35
N LYS A 31 -44.15 39.13 -15.42
CA LYS A 31 -44.76 38.14 -16.34
C LYS A 31 -43.75 37.21 -17.04
N LYS A 32 -42.47 37.61 -17.12
CA LYS A 32 -41.39 36.83 -17.77
C LYS A 32 -40.38 36.24 -16.76
N PHE A 33 -40.61 36.39 -15.47
CA PHE A 33 -39.74 35.93 -14.37
C PHE A 33 -38.27 36.40 -14.47
N VAL A 34 -37.99 37.50 -15.16
CA VAL A 34 -36.62 37.99 -15.42
C VAL A 34 -36.01 38.61 -14.15
N LYS A 35 -36.80 39.40 -13.42
CA LYS A 35 -36.37 39.99 -12.15
C LYS A 35 -36.18 38.89 -11.11
N ARG A 36 -37.13 37.95 -11.01
CA ARG A 36 -37.01 36.79 -10.10
C ARG A 36 -35.74 35.97 -10.38
N LYS A 37 -35.47 35.67 -11.65
CA LYS A 37 -34.23 34.99 -12.08
C LYS A 37 -32.97 35.77 -11.65
N THR A 38 -32.98 37.09 -11.82
CA THR A 38 -31.85 37.95 -11.48
C THR A 38 -31.57 37.96 -9.98
N VAL A 39 -32.61 38.03 -9.15
CA VAL A 39 -32.47 38.02 -7.69
C VAL A 39 -31.99 36.65 -7.20
N LEU A 40 -32.57 35.56 -7.70
CA LEU A 40 -32.11 34.21 -7.38
C LEU A 40 -30.64 33.97 -7.76
N LYS A 41 -30.17 34.52 -8.89
CA LYS A 41 -28.75 34.50 -9.27
C LYS A 41 -27.88 35.23 -8.22
N LYS A 42 -28.30 36.41 -7.74
CA LYS A 42 -27.58 37.14 -6.67
C LYS A 42 -27.54 36.33 -5.37
N ILE A 43 -28.63 35.68 -5.00
CA ILE A 43 -28.70 34.82 -3.81
C ILE A 43 -27.73 33.64 -3.95
N VAL A 44 -27.76 32.91 -5.06
CA VAL A 44 -26.83 31.80 -5.32
C VAL A 44 -25.37 32.27 -5.32
N ALA A 45 -25.07 33.41 -5.93
CA ALA A 45 -23.72 34.00 -5.89
C ALA A 45 -23.27 34.28 -4.46
N ASN A 46 -24.16 34.81 -3.61
CA ASN A 46 -23.85 35.06 -2.20
C ASN A 46 -23.64 33.77 -1.39
N ILE A 47 -24.35 32.68 -1.70
CA ILE A 47 -24.09 31.35 -1.11
C ILE A 47 -22.68 30.88 -1.50
N THR A 48 -22.31 31.02 -2.78
CA THR A 48 -20.97 30.66 -3.26
C THR A 48 -19.86 31.51 -2.61
N MET A 49 -20.16 32.76 -2.24
CA MET A 49 -19.25 33.63 -1.47
C MET A 49 -19.19 33.29 0.03
N GLY A 50 -19.99 32.33 0.51
CA GLY A 50 -20.03 31.91 1.92
C GLY A 50 -20.91 32.79 2.82
N ASN A 51 -21.71 33.70 2.27
CA ASN A 51 -22.66 34.49 3.05
C ASN A 51 -23.89 33.65 3.42
N ASP A 52 -24.35 33.71 4.67
CA ASP A 52 -25.54 32.99 5.09
C ASP A 52 -26.82 33.63 4.51
N MET A 53 -27.48 32.88 3.62
CA MET A 53 -28.75 33.23 2.99
C MET A 53 -29.92 32.42 3.57
N SER A 54 -29.70 31.64 4.65
CA SER A 54 -30.75 30.87 5.32
C SER A 54 -31.99 31.67 5.74
N PRO A 55 -31.93 32.97 6.10
CA PRO A 55 -33.13 33.73 6.48
C PRO A 55 -34.09 34.00 5.32
N LEU A 56 -33.68 33.74 4.07
CA LEU A 56 -34.53 33.87 2.87
C LEU A 56 -35.25 32.56 2.52
N PHE A 57 -35.19 31.53 3.37
CA PHE A 57 -35.69 30.19 3.04
C PHE A 57 -37.14 30.20 2.55
N THR A 58 -38.05 30.84 3.29
CA THR A 58 -39.48 30.91 2.94
C THR A 58 -39.70 31.64 1.62
N ASP A 59 -38.99 32.75 1.43
CA ASP A 59 -39.14 33.64 0.26
C ASP A 59 -38.63 32.93 -1.02
N VAL A 60 -37.55 32.17 -0.88
CA VAL A 60 -36.96 31.37 -1.98
C VAL A 60 -37.83 30.16 -2.31
N VAL A 61 -38.43 29.49 -1.31
CA VAL A 61 -39.31 28.33 -1.52
C VAL A 61 -40.59 28.71 -2.26
N GLN A 62 -41.16 29.89 -2.02
CA GLN A 62 -42.32 30.38 -2.78
C GLN A 62 -42.05 30.45 -4.30
N SER A 63 -40.79 30.63 -4.70
CA SER A 63 -40.40 30.64 -6.11
C SER A 63 -40.50 29.27 -6.80
N LEU A 64 -40.67 28.16 -6.05
CA LEU A 64 -40.85 26.80 -6.60
C LEU A 64 -42.10 26.64 -7.45
N GLY A 65 -43.17 27.39 -7.15
CA GLY A 65 -44.40 27.35 -7.96
C GLY A 65 -44.21 27.84 -9.40
N THR A 66 -43.06 28.42 -9.73
CA THR A 66 -42.75 28.89 -11.08
C THR A 66 -42.40 27.70 -12.00
N PRO A 67 -43.06 27.52 -13.17
CA PRO A 67 -42.84 26.37 -14.06
C PRO A 67 -41.52 26.45 -14.87
N LEU A 68 -40.63 27.39 -14.56
CA LEU A 68 -39.38 27.59 -15.31
C LEU A 68 -38.24 26.75 -14.71
N LEU A 69 -37.67 25.85 -15.52
CA LEU A 69 -36.59 24.93 -15.11
C LEU A 69 -35.37 25.66 -14.51
N GLU A 70 -34.99 26.82 -15.06
CA GLU A 70 -33.85 27.58 -14.56
C GLU A 70 -34.07 28.08 -13.12
N ILE A 71 -35.29 28.56 -12.82
CA ILE A 71 -35.67 29.01 -11.48
C ILE A 71 -35.66 27.83 -10.51
N LYS A 72 -36.29 26.71 -10.90
CA LYS A 72 -36.28 25.49 -10.10
C LYS A 72 -34.86 25.00 -9.80
N LYS A 73 -33.93 25.05 -10.76
CA LYS A 73 -32.51 24.70 -10.54
C LYS A 73 -31.85 25.56 -9.45
N MET A 74 -32.06 26.88 -9.47
CA MET A 74 -31.48 27.79 -8.46
C MET A 74 -32.11 27.56 -7.08
N VAL A 75 -33.43 27.38 -7.01
CA VAL A 75 -34.12 27.12 -5.74
C VAL A 75 -33.74 25.75 -5.19
N TYR A 76 -33.64 24.71 -6.02
CA TYR A 76 -33.19 23.40 -5.57
C TYR A 76 -31.73 23.40 -5.13
N LEU A 77 -30.85 24.17 -5.77
CA LEU A 77 -29.49 24.36 -5.28
C LEU A 77 -29.51 24.99 -3.87
N PHE A 78 -30.33 26.02 -3.66
CA PHE A 78 -30.54 26.62 -2.34
C PHE A 78 -31.03 25.58 -1.31
N LEU A 79 -32.00 24.74 -1.69
CA LEU A 79 -32.51 23.67 -0.83
C LEU A 79 -31.49 22.58 -0.53
N VAL A 80 -30.60 22.23 -1.46
CA VAL A 80 -29.51 21.29 -1.16
C VAL A 80 -28.53 21.90 -0.15
N SER A 81 -28.24 23.20 -0.27
CA SER A 81 -27.32 23.90 0.62
C SER A 81 -27.87 24.07 2.04
N TYR A 82 -29.14 24.49 2.19
CA TYR A 82 -29.71 24.82 3.49
C TYR A 82 -30.71 23.79 4.02
N GLY A 83 -31.17 22.84 3.19
CA GLY A 83 -32.23 21.91 3.55
C GLY A 83 -31.90 21.02 4.74
N ARG A 84 -30.62 20.67 4.96
CA ARG A 84 -30.19 19.87 6.12
C ARG A 84 -30.32 20.60 7.45
N SER A 85 -30.13 21.91 7.45
CA SER A 85 -30.17 22.77 8.65
C SER A 85 -31.50 23.51 8.79
N ALA A 86 -32.43 23.31 7.86
CA ALA A 86 -33.74 23.94 7.87
C ALA A 86 -34.61 23.39 9.00
N LYS A 87 -35.50 24.23 9.52
CA LYS A 87 -36.46 23.81 10.55
C LYS A 87 -37.42 22.77 9.96
N PRO A 88 -37.93 21.80 10.76
CA PRO A 88 -38.88 20.80 10.27
C PRO A 88 -40.11 21.40 9.58
N GLU A 89 -40.64 22.51 10.12
CA GLU A 89 -41.76 23.26 9.53
C GLU A 89 -41.46 23.78 8.13
N GLN A 90 -40.25 24.30 7.93
CA GLN A 90 -39.81 24.83 6.63
C GLN A 90 -39.69 23.71 5.59
N ILE A 91 -39.21 22.52 5.98
CA ILE A 91 -39.13 21.37 5.08
C ILE A 91 -40.51 20.84 4.70
N ASN A 92 -41.46 20.84 5.64
CA ASN A 92 -42.84 20.44 5.36
C ASN A 92 -43.50 21.33 4.29
N MET A 93 -43.12 22.61 4.20
CA MET A 93 -43.61 23.51 3.13
C MET A 93 -43.08 23.14 1.75
N VAL A 94 -41.92 22.49 1.66
CA VAL A 94 -41.26 22.15 0.38
C VAL A 94 -41.81 20.85 -0.22
N ILE A 95 -42.22 19.90 0.62
CA ILE A 95 -42.66 18.55 0.20
C ILE A 95 -43.74 18.59 -0.88
N PRO A 96 -44.83 19.39 -0.78
CA PRO A 96 -45.85 19.43 -1.82
C PRO A 96 -45.30 19.83 -3.19
N PHE A 97 -44.34 20.77 -3.23
CA PHE A 97 -43.70 21.18 -4.49
C PHE A 97 -42.83 20.07 -5.06
N PHE A 98 -42.12 19.30 -4.23
CA PHE A 98 -41.40 18.11 -4.70
C PHE A 98 -42.34 17.08 -5.30
N LEU A 99 -43.44 16.76 -4.62
CA LEU A 99 -44.42 15.78 -5.10
C LEU A 99 -45.07 16.21 -6.42
N GLN A 100 -45.33 17.52 -6.58
CA GLN A 100 -45.81 18.08 -7.84
C GLN A 100 -44.75 17.93 -8.95
N ASP A 101 -43.50 18.29 -8.68
CA ASP A 101 -42.43 18.30 -9.68
C ASP A 101 -41.98 16.89 -10.09
N VAL A 102 -42.06 15.90 -9.20
CA VAL A 102 -41.78 14.49 -9.54
C VAL A 102 -42.82 13.93 -10.51
N ASN A 103 -44.03 14.48 -10.54
CA ASN A 103 -45.10 14.09 -11.45
C ASN A 103 -45.24 15.03 -12.67
N ASP A 104 -44.27 15.93 -12.89
CA ASP A 104 -44.29 16.86 -14.02
C ASP A 104 -44.17 16.14 -15.38
N ARG A 105 -44.72 16.75 -16.45
CA ARG A 105 -44.62 16.19 -17.81
C ARG A 105 -43.18 16.17 -18.32
N ASN A 106 -42.35 17.13 -17.91
CA ASN A 106 -40.98 17.26 -18.31
C ASN A 106 -40.05 16.32 -17.52
N PRO A 107 -39.40 15.34 -18.16
CA PRO A 107 -38.50 14.39 -17.48
C PRO A 107 -37.32 15.08 -16.78
N LEU A 108 -36.88 16.24 -17.27
CA LEU A 108 -35.80 17.01 -16.63
C LEU A 108 -36.22 17.57 -15.28
N ILE A 109 -37.50 17.97 -15.12
CA ILE A 109 -38.04 18.44 -13.84
C ILE A 109 -38.22 17.25 -12.89
N ARG A 110 -38.81 16.13 -13.37
CA ARG A 110 -38.97 14.90 -12.58
C ARG A 110 -37.64 14.41 -12.01
N ALA A 111 -36.63 14.24 -12.87
CA ALA A 111 -35.29 13.80 -12.48
C ALA A 111 -34.59 14.80 -11.55
N LEU A 112 -34.78 16.10 -11.78
CA LEU A 112 -34.20 17.14 -10.93
C LEU A 112 -34.82 17.13 -9.53
N ALA A 113 -36.13 16.92 -9.41
CA ALA A 113 -36.84 16.80 -8.14
C ALA A 113 -36.40 15.58 -7.34
N ILE A 114 -36.43 14.38 -7.94
CA ILE A 114 -36.04 13.14 -7.25
C ILE A 114 -34.57 13.19 -6.78
N ARG A 115 -33.69 13.75 -7.62
CA ARG A 115 -32.27 13.96 -7.28
C ARG A 115 -32.12 14.91 -6.09
N THR A 116 -32.89 15.98 -6.06
CA THR A 116 -32.80 16.99 -5.00
C THR A 116 -33.31 16.45 -3.67
N MET A 117 -34.43 15.72 -3.68
CA MET A 117 -34.93 15.01 -2.50
C MET A 117 -33.87 14.05 -1.92
N SER A 118 -33.15 13.30 -2.78
CA SER A 118 -32.09 12.38 -2.34
C SER A 118 -30.87 13.06 -1.67
N TYR A 119 -30.66 14.36 -1.87
CA TYR A 119 -29.54 15.10 -1.25
C TYR A 119 -29.87 15.62 0.15
N ILE A 120 -31.14 15.59 0.55
CA ILE A 120 -31.65 16.07 1.83
C ILE A 120 -32.04 14.85 2.69
N PRO A 121 -31.11 14.25 3.46
CA PRO A 121 -31.33 13.02 4.21
C PRO A 121 -32.11 13.29 5.51
N ILE A 122 -33.30 13.90 5.41
CA ILE A 122 -34.21 14.13 6.54
C ILE A 122 -35.30 13.05 6.53
N PRO A 123 -35.69 12.49 7.68
CA PRO A 123 -36.71 11.42 7.76
C PRO A 123 -38.00 11.72 6.99
N VAL A 124 -38.52 12.95 7.08
CA VAL A 124 -39.76 13.36 6.40
C VAL A 124 -39.59 13.38 4.87
N VAL A 125 -38.45 13.88 4.38
CA VAL A 125 -38.16 13.91 2.92
C VAL A 125 -37.92 12.51 2.38
N THR A 126 -37.20 11.68 3.13
CA THR A 126 -36.91 10.28 2.74
C THR A 126 -38.17 9.40 2.74
N GLU A 127 -39.12 9.65 3.64
CA GLU A 127 -40.44 9.03 3.62
C GLU A 127 -41.22 9.44 2.36
N ALA A 128 -41.34 10.74 2.08
CA ALA A 128 -42.00 11.25 0.88
C ALA A 128 -41.31 10.79 -0.43
N LEU A 129 -39.99 10.57 -0.40
CA LEU A 129 -39.21 10.10 -1.54
C LEU A 129 -39.56 8.65 -1.92
N THR A 130 -39.87 7.80 -0.95
CA THR A 130 -39.90 6.33 -1.12
C THR A 130 -40.85 5.89 -2.24
N GLU A 131 -42.13 6.25 -2.18
CA GLU A 131 -43.10 5.79 -3.18
C GLU A 131 -42.87 6.43 -4.56
N ASN A 132 -42.49 7.71 -4.57
CA ASN A 132 -42.15 8.42 -5.80
C ASN A 132 -40.92 7.85 -6.50
N LEU A 133 -39.92 7.43 -5.72
CA LEU A 133 -38.72 6.79 -6.24
C LEU A 133 -39.05 5.46 -6.93
N ARG A 134 -39.96 4.67 -6.35
CA ARG A 134 -40.45 3.42 -6.96
C ARG A 134 -41.08 3.67 -8.33
N HIS A 135 -41.89 4.73 -8.46
CA HIS A 135 -42.45 5.13 -9.75
C HIS A 135 -41.35 5.60 -10.72
N CYS A 136 -40.40 6.42 -10.28
CA CYS A 136 -39.31 6.93 -11.12
C CYS A 136 -38.34 5.83 -11.63
N LEU A 137 -38.17 4.73 -10.90
CA LEU A 137 -37.38 3.57 -11.37
C LEU A 137 -38.03 2.89 -12.59
N ARG A 138 -39.36 3.02 -12.75
CA ARG A 138 -40.13 2.48 -13.88
C ARG A 138 -40.58 3.58 -14.85
N ASP A 139 -39.97 4.76 -14.80
CA ASP A 139 -40.30 5.89 -15.68
C ASP A 139 -40.06 5.53 -17.16
N ARG A 140 -40.82 6.15 -18.06
CA ARG A 140 -40.68 5.97 -19.51
C ARG A 140 -39.38 6.56 -20.03
N ASP A 141 -38.86 7.59 -19.37
CA ASP A 141 -37.67 8.30 -19.80
C ASP A 141 -36.39 7.73 -19.13
N PRO A 142 -35.38 7.31 -19.92
CA PRO A 142 -34.12 6.78 -19.38
C PRO A 142 -33.37 7.75 -18.47
N TYR A 143 -33.48 9.07 -18.69
CA TYR A 143 -32.81 10.08 -17.88
C TYR A 143 -33.36 10.10 -16.45
N VAL A 144 -34.67 9.88 -16.28
CA VAL A 144 -35.30 9.75 -14.96
C VAL A 144 -34.86 8.45 -14.29
N ARG A 145 -34.92 7.32 -15.01
CA ARG A 145 -34.52 6.00 -14.47
C ARG A 145 -33.07 5.95 -14.00
N LYS A 146 -32.11 6.46 -14.80
CA LYS A 146 -30.69 6.51 -14.38
C LYS A 146 -30.49 7.41 -13.15
N THR A 147 -31.25 8.49 -13.05
CA THR A 147 -31.19 9.40 -11.89
C THR A 147 -31.78 8.73 -10.66
N ALA A 148 -32.91 8.02 -10.81
CA ALA A 148 -33.54 7.23 -9.76
C ALA A 148 -32.61 6.13 -9.25
N ALA A 149 -31.87 5.44 -10.13
CA ALA A 149 -30.91 4.41 -9.72
C ALA A 149 -29.86 4.95 -8.72
N ILE A 150 -29.26 6.11 -9.00
CA ILE A 150 -28.32 6.77 -8.07
C ILE A 150 -29.03 7.27 -6.79
N CYS A 151 -30.29 7.69 -6.88
CA CYS A 151 -31.07 8.07 -5.71
C CYS A 151 -31.28 6.89 -4.75
N VAL A 152 -31.40 5.66 -5.26
CA VAL A 152 -31.48 4.46 -4.41
C VAL A 152 -30.21 4.28 -3.58
N ALA A 153 -29.01 4.44 -4.17
CA ALA A 153 -27.75 4.35 -3.42
C ALA A 153 -27.69 5.39 -2.29
N LYS A 154 -28.14 6.62 -2.55
CA LYS A 154 -28.21 7.68 -1.53
C LYS A 154 -29.25 7.41 -0.45
N LEU A 155 -30.41 6.87 -0.83
CA LEU A 155 -31.43 6.45 0.13
C LEU A 155 -30.88 5.34 1.03
N TYR A 156 -30.20 4.36 0.46
CA TYR A 156 -29.54 3.29 1.22
C TYR A 156 -28.48 3.84 2.16
N ALA A 157 -27.67 4.81 1.72
CA ALA A 157 -26.67 5.46 2.59
C ALA A 157 -27.30 6.26 3.75
N ALA A 158 -28.50 6.82 3.57
CA ALA A 158 -29.21 7.59 4.60
C ALA A 158 -30.02 6.69 5.55
N ASP A 159 -30.72 5.68 5.02
CA ASP A 159 -31.57 4.75 5.76
C ASP A 159 -31.60 3.37 5.05
N PRO A 160 -30.65 2.47 5.36
CA PRO A 160 -30.58 1.14 4.76
C PRO A 160 -31.85 0.31 4.98
N ARG A 161 -32.41 0.37 6.19
CA ARG A 161 -33.59 -0.43 6.58
C ARG A 161 -34.80 -0.09 5.72
N ARG A 162 -35.02 1.20 5.46
CA ARG A 162 -36.12 1.64 4.59
C ARG A 162 -35.87 1.22 3.14
N ALA A 163 -34.63 1.30 2.67
CA ALA A 163 -34.28 0.89 1.32
C ALA A 163 -34.53 -0.62 1.10
N GLU A 164 -34.19 -1.45 2.08
CA GLU A 164 -34.39 -2.91 2.05
C GLU A 164 -35.87 -3.28 2.18
N LYS A 165 -36.60 -2.70 3.14
CA LYS A 165 -38.05 -2.92 3.27
C LYS A 165 -38.82 -2.48 2.03
N GLY A 166 -38.31 -1.47 1.32
CA GLY A 166 -38.84 -1.02 0.03
C GLY A 166 -38.51 -1.92 -1.16
N GLY A 167 -37.66 -2.94 -1.01
CA GLY A 167 -37.25 -3.81 -2.12
C GLY A 167 -36.49 -3.07 -3.24
N PHE A 168 -35.87 -1.92 -2.95
CA PHE A 168 -35.21 -1.12 -4.00
C PHE A 168 -33.96 -1.78 -4.56
N VAL A 169 -33.29 -2.65 -3.80
CA VAL A 169 -32.13 -3.42 -4.27
C VAL A 169 -32.53 -4.39 -5.38
N GLU A 170 -33.72 -5.00 -5.29
CA GLU A 170 -34.26 -5.88 -6.32
C GLU A 170 -34.61 -5.09 -7.58
N MET A 171 -35.25 -3.91 -7.42
CA MET A 171 -35.55 -3.03 -8.55
C MET A 171 -34.28 -2.51 -9.25
N LEU A 172 -33.20 -2.25 -8.50
CA LEU A 172 -31.90 -1.92 -9.09
C LEU A 172 -31.32 -3.08 -9.89
N ARG A 173 -31.47 -4.31 -9.40
CA ARG A 173 -31.05 -5.53 -10.12
C ARG A 173 -31.81 -5.68 -11.43
N ASP A 174 -33.12 -5.40 -11.43
CA ASP A 174 -33.93 -5.41 -12.65
C ASP A 174 -33.44 -4.35 -13.66
N LEU A 175 -33.05 -3.16 -13.17
CA LEU A 175 -32.47 -2.10 -14.02
C LEU A 175 -31.11 -2.43 -14.63
N MET A 176 -30.39 -3.44 -14.13
CA MET A 176 -29.19 -3.94 -14.83
C MET A 176 -29.53 -4.61 -16.17
N LEU A 177 -30.78 -5.02 -16.35
CA LEU A 177 -31.29 -5.65 -17.57
C LEU A 177 -32.06 -4.65 -18.44
N ASP A 178 -31.91 -3.35 -18.17
CA ASP A 178 -32.57 -2.29 -18.93
C ASP A 178 -32.06 -2.24 -20.38
N SER A 179 -32.91 -1.76 -21.29
CA SER A 179 -32.53 -1.58 -22.70
C SER A 179 -31.57 -0.42 -22.92
N ASN A 180 -31.49 0.55 -21.99
CA ASN A 180 -30.60 1.69 -22.13
C ASN A 180 -29.31 1.50 -21.33
N ALA A 181 -28.16 1.48 -22.04
CA ALA A 181 -26.85 1.27 -21.45
C ALA A 181 -26.50 2.27 -20.32
N THR A 182 -26.96 3.53 -20.40
CA THR A 182 -26.69 4.52 -19.35
C THR A 182 -27.46 4.26 -18.06
N VAL A 183 -28.66 3.65 -18.16
CA VAL A 183 -29.44 3.23 -16.99
C VAL A 183 -28.75 2.03 -16.33
N VAL A 184 -28.34 1.05 -17.14
CA VAL A 184 -27.56 -0.12 -16.69
C VAL A 184 -26.30 0.32 -15.95
N ALA A 185 -25.50 1.21 -16.52
CA ALA A 185 -24.27 1.67 -15.91
C ALA A 185 -24.48 2.36 -14.55
N ASN A 186 -25.53 3.19 -14.41
CA ASN A 186 -25.86 3.84 -13.13
C ASN A 186 -26.45 2.86 -12.10
N ALA A 187 -27.23 1.87 -12.54
CA ALA A 187 -27.72 0.81 -11.68
C ALA A 187 -26.56 -0.04 -11.13
N VAL A 188 -25.60 -0.39 -11.98
CA VAL A 188 -24.37 -1.10 -11.60
C VAL A 188 -23.52 -0.29 -10.64
N ALA A 189 -23.34 1.01 -10.88
CA ALA A 189 -22.62 1.90 -9.98
C ALA A 189 -23.28 1.94 -8.59
N ALA A 190 -24.61 2.10 -8.54
CA ALA A 190 -25.39 2.09 -7.31
C ALA A 190 -25.29 0.76 -6.55
N LEU A 191 -25.37 -0.37 -7.25
CA LEU A 191 -25.25 -1.71 -6.63
C LEU A 191 -23.83 -1.99 -6.13
N THR A 192 -22.82 -1.51 -6.84
CA THR A 192 -21.41 -1.63 -6.42
C THR A 192 -21.17 -0.83 -5.15
N GLU A 193 -21.65 0.41 -5.09
CA GLU A 193 -21.57 1.26 -3.88
C GLU A 193 -22.28 0.61 -2.69
N ILE A 194 -23.51 0.12 -2.88
CA ILE A 194 -24.27 -0.56 -1.81
C ILE A 194 -23.52 -1.81 -1.34
N GLY A 195 -23.00 -2.61 -2.27
CA GLY A 195 -22.34 -3.87 -1.97
C GLY A 195 -20.89 -3.74 -1.48
N ASP A 196 -20.29 -2.55 -1.46
CA ASP A 196 -18.98 -2.30 -0.84
C ASP A 196 -19.11 -1.92 0.65
N ARG A 197 -20.34 -1.67 1.12
CA ARG A 197 -20.60 -1.38 2.52
C ARG A 197 -20.63 -2.66 3.36
N PRO A 198 -20.17 -2.64 4.62
CA PRO A 198 -20.18 -3.82 5.49
C PRO A 198 -21.60 -4.29 5.86
N ASP A 199 -22.56 -3.36 5.92
CA ASP A 199 -23.99 -3.61 6.11
C ASP A 199 -24.73 -3.92 4.79
N GLY A 200 -24.02 -3.85 3.66
CA GLY A 200 -24.58 -3.96 2.33
C GLY A 200 -24.98 -5.37 1.92
N VAL A 201 -25.95 -5.46 1.01
CA VAL A 201 -26.32 -6.72 0.36
C VAL A 201 -25.18 -7.19 -0.55
N ILE A 202 -24.78 -8.47 -0.41
CA ILE A 202 -23.73 -9.05 -1.24
C ILE A 202 -24.18 -9.06 -2.70
N PHE A 203 -23.58 -8.19 -3.50
CA PHE A 203 -23.78 -8.15 -4.94
C PHE A 203 -22.79 -9.09 -5.63
N LYS A 204 -23.28 -10.25 -6.08
CA LYS A 204 -22.54 -11.22 -6.89
C LYS A 204 -23.05 -11.21 -8.32
N LEU A 205 -22.13 -11.30 -9.29
CA LEU A 205 -22.46 -11.41 -10.70
C LEU A 205 -22.38 -12.87 -11.17
N ASN A 206 -23.35 -13.28 -11.98
CA ASN A 206 -23.27 -14.53 -12.75
C ASN A 206 -22.78 -14.26 -14.18
N LEU A 207 -22.37 -15.32 -14.88
CA LEU A 207 -21.85 -15.22 -16.26
C LEU A 207 -22.85 -14.59 -17.23
N THR A 208 -24.13 -14.93 -17.13
CA THR A 208 -25.19 -14.37 -17.99
C THR A 208 -25.33 -12.85 -17.82
N THR A 209 -25.26 -12.36 -16.59
CA THR A 209 -25.34 -10.92 -16.31
C THR A 209 -24.07 -10.22 -16.73
N ALA A 210 -22.89 -10.81 -16.45
CA ALA A 210 -21.62 -10.27 -16.91
C ALA A 210 -21.58 -10.11 -18.44
N ASN A 211 -22.08 -11.09 -19.19
CA ASN A 211 -22.16 -11.01 -20.66
C ASN A 211 -23.11 -9.91 -21.16
N LYS A 212 -24.23 -9.67 -20.47
CA LYS A 212 -25.13 -8.54 -20.79
C LYS A 212 -24.48 -7.19 -20.48
N LEU A 213 -23.76 -7.10 -19.37
CA LEU A 213 -23.00 -5.91 -19.01
C LEU A 213 -21.90 -5.60 -20.04
N LEU A 214 -21.21 -6.62 -20.54
CA LEU A 214 -20.24 -6.47 -21.63
C LEU A 214 -20.87 -5.98 -22.93
N ALA A 215 -22.08 -6.42 -23.27
CA ALA A 215 -22.81 -5.90 -24.43
C ALA A 215 -23.20 -4.42 -24.24
N ALA A 216 -23.62 -4.04 -23.03
CA ALA A 216 -23.93 -2.64 -22.70
C ALA A 216 -22.69 -1.74 -22.63
N LEU A 217 -21.49 -2.32 -22.56
CA LEU A 217 -20.22 -1.58 -22.44
C LEU A 217 -19.93 -0.76 -23.69
N GLU A 218 -20.19 -1.31 -24.89
CA GLU A 218 -19.93 -0.64 -26.17
C GLU A 218 -20.82 0.60 -26.40
N GLU A 219 -22.05 0.57 -25.90
CA GLU A 219 -23.04 1.65 -26.04
C GLU A 219 -22.99 2.66 -24.87
N SER A 220 -22.20 2.37 -23.83
CA SER A 220 -22.09 3.21 -22.64
C SER A 220 -21.14 4.38 -22.84
N SER A 221 -21.40 5.48 -22.13
CA SER A 221 -20.45 6.59 -22.01
C SER A 221 -19.17 6.16 -21.30
N GLU A 222 -18.09 6.93 -21.41
CA GLU A 222 -16.80 6.63 -20.78
C GLU A 222 -16.91 6.35 -19.27
N TRP A 223 -17.71 7.14 -18.55
CA TRP A 223 -17.98 6.94 -17.13
C TRP A 223 -18.78 5.66 -16.87
N GLY A 224 -19.75 5.37 -17.73
CA GLY A 224 -20.53 4.14 -17.63
C GLY A 224 -19.68 2.90 -17.89
N GLN A 225 -18.73 3.00 -18.82
CA GLN A 225 -17.77 1.93 -19.09
C GLN A 225 -16.93 1.61 -17.85
N ILE A 226 -16.46 2.63 -17.13
CA ILE A 226 -15.71 2.44 -15.88
C ILE A 226 -16.56 1.70 -14.84
N TYR A 227 -17.80 2.12 -14.61
CA TYR A 227 -18.68 1.47 -13.62
C TYR A 227 -18.98 0.02 -13.97
N ILE A 228 -19.26 -0.25 -15.25
CA ILE A 228 -19.51 -1.61 -15.72
C ILE A 228 -18.25 -2.47 -15.55
N LEU A 229 -17.10 -2.00 -16.04
CA LEU A 229 -15.83 -2.68 -15.92
C LEU A 229 -15.52 -2.99 -14.46
N GLU A 230 -15.58 -2.00 -13.56
CA GLU A 230 -15.28 -2.21 -12.14
C GLU A 230 -16.19 -3.26 -11.49
N SER A 231 -17.47 -3.32 -11.88
CA SER A 231 -18.39 -4.33 -11.38
C SER A 231 -17.98 -5.75 -11.75
N LEU A 232 -17.26 -5.95 -12.87
CA LEU A 232 -16.80 -7.28 -13.30
C LEU A 232 -15.79 -7.89 -12.34
N LEU A 233 -15.17 -7.12 -11.44
CA LEU A 233 -14.36 -7.68 -10.34
C LEU A 233 -15.20 -8.51 -9.36
N ARG A 234 -16.53 -8.32 -9.34
CA ARG A 234 -17.47 -9.13 -8.54
C ARG A 234 -17.92 -10.40 -9.26
N PHE A 235 -17.54 -10.59 -10.52
CA PHE A 235 -17.69 -11.86 -11.22
C PHE A 235 -16.52 -12.77 -10.85
N ILE A 236 -16.82 -13.97 -10.36
CA ILE A 236 -15.81 -14.96 -9.99
C ILE A 236 -15.88 -16.08 -11.02
N PRO A 237 -14.83 -16.27 -11.84
CA PRO A 237 -14.80 -17.37 -12.80
C PRO A 237 -14.75 -18.73 -12.11
N GLU A 238 -15.64 -19.64 -12.50
CA GLU A 238 -15.62 -21.05 -12.08
C GLU A 238 -14.80 -21.92 -13.05
N VAL A 239 -14.77 -21.54 -14.33
CA VAL A 239 -14.06 -22.23 -15.41
C VAL A 239 -13.04 -21.30 -16.05
N HIS A 240 -11.85 -21.82 -16.39
CA HIS A 240 -10.78 -21.04 -17.05
C HIS A 240 -11.25 -20.39 -18.35
N ALA A 241 -12.05 -21.10 -19.17
CA ALA A 241 -12.56 -20.61 -20.44
C ALA A 241 -13.40 -19.34 -20.30
N ASP A 242 -14.19 -19.20 -19.22
CA ASP A 242 -15.02 -18.01 -18.99
C ASP A 242 -14.16 -16.76 -18.76
N ALA A 243 -13.05 -16.91 -18.01
CA ALA A 243 -12.10 -15.84 -17.80
C ALA A 243 -11.37 -15.44 -19.10
N GLU A 244 -11.03 -16.43 -19.93
CA GLU A 244 -10.35 -16.22 -21.21
C GLU A 244 -11.24 -15.47 -22.21
N VAL A 245 -12.49 -15.91 -22.40
CA VAL A 245 -13.46 -15.22 -23.29
C VAL A 245 -13.75 -13.80 -22.82
N MET A 246 -13.86 -13.59 -21.51
CA MET A 246 -14.08 -12.26 -20.95
C MET A 246 -12.87 -11.35 -21.16
N ALA A 247 -11.65 -11.85 -20.97
CA ALA A 247 -10.43 -11.10 -21.21
C ALA A 247 -10.29 -10.68 -22.68
N GLU A 248 -10.60 -11.57 -23.63
CA GLU A 248 -10.60 -11.27 -25.06
C GLU A 248 -11.59 -10.18 -25.46
N ARG A 249 -12.77 -10.15 -24.83
CA ARG A 249 -13.76 -9.08 -25.09
C ARG A 249 -13.33 -7.74 -24.54
N ILE A 250 -12.74 -7.72 -23.34
CA ILE A 250 -12.39 -6.47 -22.64
C ILE A 250 -11.13 -5.81 -23.23
N ILE A 251 -10.23 -6.58 -23.85
CA ILE A 251 -8.92 -6.09 -24.32
C ILE A 251 -8.99 -4.92 -25.30
N VAL A 252 -10.09 -4.79 -26.05
CA VAL A 252 -10.29 -3.70 -27.03
C VAL A 252 -10.37 -2.33 -26.35
N HIS A 253 -10.83 -2.27 -25.09
CA HIS A 253 -10.97 -1.02 -24.33
C HIS A 253 -9.63 -0.42 -23.88
N LEU A 254 -8.53 -1.14 -24.05
CA LEU A 254 -7.18 -0.60 -23.85
C LEU A 254 -6.83 0.55 -24.80
N GLN A 255 -7.54 0.68 -25.94
CA GLN A 255 -7.32 1.74 -26.93
C GLN A 255 -8.17 3.00 -26.68
N HIS A 256 -8.90 3.05 -25.56
CA HIS A 256 -9.77 4.17 -25.26
C HIS A 256 -8.98 5.45 -24.92
N ALA A 257 -9.50 6.62 -25.31
CA ALA A 257 -8.82 7.91 -25.08
C ALA A 257 -8.73 8.29 -23.59
N ASN A 258 -9.77 7.97 -22.82
CA ASN A 258 -9.82 8.23 -21.38
C ASN A 258 -8.94 7.25 -20.58
N SER A 259 -7.94 7.80 -19.90
CA SER A 259 -6.99 7.08 -19.05
C SER A 259 -7.62 6.21 -17.96
N ALA A 260 -8.77 6.64 -17.41
CA ALA A 260 -9.46 5.88 -16.36
C ALA A 260 -10.09 4.58 -16.90
N VAL A 261 -10.61 4.59 -18.13
CA VAL A 261 -11.11 3.39 -18.82
C VAL A 261 -9.96 2.41 -19.04
N VAL A 262 -8.80 2.91 -19.49
CA VAL A 262 -7.60 2.10 -19.73
C VAL A 262 -7.10 1.45 -18.43
N LEU A 263 -6.95 2.22 -17.35
CA LEU A 263 -6.48 1.68 -16.06
C LEU A 263 -7.47 0.67 -15.45
N THR A 264 -8.78 0.92 -15.57
CA THR A 264 -9.82 -0.01 -15.09
C THR A 264 -9.84 -1.29 -15.92
N THR A 265 -9.62 -1.18 -17.23
CA THR A 265 -9.45 -2.33 -18.13
C THR A 265 -8.24 -3.18 -17.72
N ILE A 266 -7.09 -2.55 -17.46
CA ILE A 266 -5.88 -3.21 -16.98
C ILE A 266 -6.12 -3.91 -15.63
N LYS A 267 -6.80 -3.25 -14.69
CA LYS A 267 -7.20 -3.81 -13.39
C LYS A 267 -7.94 -5.15 -13.55
N ILE A 268 -8.93 -5.20 -14.46
CA ILE A 268 -9.74 -6.40 -14.68
C ILE A 268 -8.97 -7.46 -15.44
N LEU A 269 -8.17 -7.09 -16.44
CA LEU A 269 -7.31 -8.04 -17.13
C LEU A 269 -6.34 -8.71 -16.15
N LEU A 270 -5.70 -7.95 -15.26
CA LEU A 270 -4.83 -8.50 -14.22
C LEU A 270 -5.57 -9.42 -13.26
N TYR A 271 -6.81 -9.09 -12.89
CA TYR A 271 -7.69 -9.95 -12.10
C TYR A 271 -8.02 -11.26 -12.83
N LEU A 272 -8.51 -11.20 -14.07
CA LEU A 272 -8.90 -12.36 -14.87
C LEU A 272 -7.71 -13.27 -15.19
N MET A 273 -6.51 -12.72 -15.40
CA MET A 273 -5.27 -13.48 -15.61
C MET A 273 -4.91 -14.38 -14.42
N ASN A 274 -5.47 -14.15 -13.23
CA ASN A 274 -5.33 -15.08 -12.11
C ASN A 274 -6.17 -16.35 -12.27
N TYR A 275 -7.21 -16.33 -13.11
CA TYR A 275 -8.13 -17.44 -13.36
C TYR A 275 -7.96 -18.08 -14.75
N MET A 276 -7.00 -17.62 -15.55
CA MET A 276 -6.72 -18.16 -16.90
C MET A 276 -5.66 -19.27 -16.85
N GLN A 277 -5.74 -20.22 -17.78
CA GLN A 277 -4.74 -21.30 -17.93
C GLN A 277 -3.88 -21.10 -19.19
N ASN A 278 -4.44 -20.52 -20.25
CA ASN A 278 -3.76 -20.34 -21.53
C ASN A 278 -2.64 -19.27 -21.45
N ARG A 279 -1.39 -19.74 -21.34
CA ARG A 279 -0.20 -18.87 -21.29
C ARG A 279 -0.04 -17.98 -22.52
N LYS A 280 -0.42 -18.44 -23.71
CA LYS A 280 -0.29 -17.63 -24.94
C LYS A 280 -1.20 -16.41 -24.89
N LEU A 281 -2.42 -16.58 -24.37
CA LEU A 281 -3.37 -15.49 -24.21
C LEU A 281 -2.92 -14.52 -23.10
N ILE A 282 -2.40 -15.03 -21.98
CA ILE A 282 -1.79 -14.22 -20.92
C ILE A 282 -0.65 -13.35 -21.48
N ASP A 283 0.26 -13.93 -22.28
CA ASP A 283 1.36 -13.20 -22.91
C ASP A 283 0.85 -12.17 -23.94
N TYR A 284 -0.21 -12.51 -24.68
CA TYR A 284 -0.87 -11.58 -25.60
C TYR A 284 -1.46 -10.38 -24.84
N CYS A 285 -2.17 -10.61 -23.74
CA CYS A 285 -2.66 -9.56 -22.85
C CYS A 285 -1.52 -8.68 -22.33
N CYS A 286 -0.41 -9.28 -21.85
CA CYS A 286 0.77 -8.53 -21.41
C CYS A 286 1.34 -7.61 -22.50
N LYS A 287 1.49 -8.12 -23.73
CA LYS A 287 2.00 -7.33 -24.87
C LYS A 287 1.05 -6.20 -25.25
N LYS A 288 -0.26 -6.41 -25.16
CA LYS A 288 -1.27 -5.39 -25.47
C LYS A 288 -1.41 -4.31 -24.39
N MET A 289 -1.06 -4.61 -23.13
CA MET A 289 -1.09 -3.64 -22.03
C MET A 289 0.08 -2.64 -22.05
N GLY A 290 1.22 -2.99 -22.64
CA GLY A 290 2.42 -2.12 -22.69
C GLY A 290 2.19 -0.76 -23.36
N PRO A 291 1.76 -0.71 -24.64
CA PRO A 291 1.59 0.56 -25.36
C PRO A 291 0.60 1.54 -24.70
N PRO A 292 -0.57 1.12 -24.19
CA PRO A 292 -1.46 2.00 -23.43
C PRO A 292 -0.78 2.58 -22.18
N LEU A 293 -0.06 1.76 -21.40
CA LEU A 293 0.66 2.23 -20.21
C LEU A 293 1.72 3.28 -20.56
N VAL A 294 2.46 3.08 -21.66
CA VAL A 294 3.39 4.08 -22.20
C VAL A 294 2.66 5.35 -22.63
N THR A 295 1.52 5.23 -23.30
CA THR A 295 0.72 6.38 -23.75
C THR A 295 0.24 7.24 -22.58
N LEU A 296 -0.10 6.62 -21.44
CA LEU A 296 -0.49 7.35 -20.22
C LEU A 296 0.62 8.28 -19.69
N LEU A 297 1.88 7.95 -19.95
CA LEU A 297 3.03 8.78 -19.54
C LEU A 297 3.18 10.05 -20.40
N SER A 298 2.44 10.17 -21.49
CA SER A 298 2.36 11.39 -22.31
C SER A 298 1.25 12.34 -21.85
N SER A 299 0.45 11.96 -20.86
CA SER A 299 -0.62 12.79 -20.29
C SER A 299 -0.06 13.90 -19.36
N GLY A 300 -0.93 14.70 -18.73
CA GLY A 300 -0.51 15.67 -17.71
C GLY A 300 0.19 15.02 -16.50
N PRO A 301 1.03 15.75 -15.76
CA PRO A 301 1.92 15.20 -14.73
C PRO A 301 1.19 14.45 -13.61
N GLU A 302 -0.03 14.85 -13.26
CA GLU A 302 -0.86 14.17 -12.25
C GLU A 302 -1.29 12.79 -12.74
N VAL A 303 -1.71 12.69 -13.99
CA VAL A 303 -2.11 11.42 -14.62
C VAL A 303 -0.89 10.52 -14.80
N GLN A 304 0.27 11.09 -15.17
CA GLN A 304 1.53 10.34 -15.24
C GLN A 304 1.88 9.75 -13.89
N TYR A 305 1.79 10.52 -12.80
CA TYR A 305 2.10 10.02 -11.47
C TYR A 305 1.20 8.86 -11.07
N VAL A 306 -0.12 8.99 -11.29
CA VAL A 306 -1.06 7.88 -11.06
C VAL A 306 -0.67 6.67 -11.90
N ALA A 307 -0.34 6.84 -13.18
CA ALA A 307 0.10 5.75 -14.05
C ALA A 307 1.39 5.09 -13.54
N LEU A 308 2.41 5.86 -13.15
CA LEU A 308 3.69 5.36 -12.65
C LEU A 308 3.52 4.53 -11.37
N ARG A 309 2.72 5.01 -10.41
CA ARG A 309 2.45 4.26 -9.16
C ARG A 309 1.76 2.92 -9.43
N ASN A 310 0.84 2.88 -10.40
CA ASN A 310 0.20 1.63 -10.83
C ASN A 310 1.16 0.73 -11.62
N ILE A 311 1.95 1.28 -12.55
CA ILE A 311 2.98 0.56 -13.32
C ILE A 311 3.94 -0.16 -12.37
N LEU A 312 4.38 0.52 -11.31
CA LEU A 312 5.30 -0.04 -10.31
C LEU A 312 4.74 -1.32 -9.64
N LEU A 313 3.43 -1.41 -9.40
CA LEU A 313 2.79 -2.65 -8.90
C LEU A 313 2.71 -3.71 -10.01
N ILE A 314 2.31 -3.30 -11.22
CA ILE A 314 2.13 -4.19 -12.37
C ILE A 314 3.44 -4.89 -12.73
N ILE A 315 4.56 -4.17 -12.79
CA ILE A 315 5.87 -4.74 -13.17
C ILE A 315 6.43 -5.70 -12.12
N GLN A 316 6.06 -5.52 -10.84
CA GLN A 316 6.45 -6.46 -9.78
C GLN A 316 5.76 -7.82 -9.96
N ARG A 317 4.50 -7.83 -10.41
CA ARG A 317 3.76 -9.07 -10.66
C ARG A 317 4.00 -9.66 -12.05
N ARG A 318 4.04 -8.80 -13.08
CA ARG A 318 4.12 -9.14 -14.51
C ARG A 318 5.19 -8.29 -15.20
N PRO A 319 6.48 -8.60 -14.99
CA PRO A 319 7.59 -7.82 -15.58
C PRO A 319 7.66 -7.90 -17.12
N ALA A 320 6.89 -8.79 -17.76
CA ALA A 320 6.82 -8.94 -19.20
C ALA A 320 6.07 -7.77 -19.90
N VAL A 321 5.24 -7.01 -19.18
CA VAL A 321 4.37 -5.96 -19.78
C VAL A 321 5.18 -4.80 -20.38
N LEU A 322 6.31 -4.43 -19.76
CA LEU A 322 7.14 -3.27 -20.14
C LEU A 322 8.62 -3.64 -20.29
N LYS A 323 8.91 -4.87 -20.73
CA LYS A 323 10.30 -5.39 -20.78
C LYS A 323 11.22 -4.52 -21.65
N ASN A 324 10.72 -3.95 -22.74
CA ASN A 324 11.51 -3.28 -23.77
C ASN A 324 11.43 -1.74 -23.71
N ASP A 325 10.65 -1.17 -22.79
CA ASP A 325 10.25 0.24 -22.83
C ASP A 325 10.97 1.10 -21.78
N VAL A 326 12.17 0.72 -21.34
CA VAL A 326 12.89 1.39 -20.25
C VAL A 326 13.15 2.88 -20.54
N LYS A 327 13.45 3.23 -21.80
CA LYS A 327 13.72 4.61 -22.24
C LYS A 327 12.54 5.56 -22.04
N VAL A 328 11.32 5.05 -22.02
CA VAL A 328 10.11 5.85 -21.78
C VAL A 328 10.11 6.43 -20.35
N PHE A 329 10.78 5.75 -19.42
CA PHE A 329 10.86 6.15 -18.02
C PHE A 329 12.02 7.09 -17.73
N PHE A 330 12.78 7.54 -18.73
CA PHE A 330 13.77 8.58 -18.52
C PHE A 330 13.08 9.91 -18.12
N CYS A 331 13.66 10.57 -17.14
CA CYS A 331 13.21 11.84 -16.59
C CYS A 331 13.49 12.95 -17.59
N LYS A 332 12.51 13.84 -17.77
CA LYS A 332 12.69 15.08 -18.50
C LYS A 332 13.04 16.19 -17.50
N TYR A 333 13.76 17.22 -17.96
CA TYR A 333 14.09 18.38 -17.13
C TYR A 333 12.85 19.05 -16.51
N ASN A 334 11.74 19.11 -17.25
CA ASN A 334 10.48 19.74 -16.81
C ASN A 334 9.55 18.80 -16.04
N ASP A 335 9.94 17.56 -15.76
CA ASP A 335 9.14 16.64 -14.96
C ASP A 335 9.13 17.09 -13.49
N PRO A 336 7.97 17.12 -12.82
CA PRO A 336 7.91 17.37 -11.38
C PRO A 336 8.69 16.32 -10.57
N ILE A 337 9.21 16.72 -9.41
CA ILE A 337 10.04 15.85 -8.55
C ILE A 337 9.38 14.49 -8.23
N TYR A 338 8.08 14.48 -7.94
CA TYR A 338 7.35 13.24 -7.64
C TYR A 338 7.24 12.29 -8.86
N VAL A 339 7.23 12.83 -10.09
CA VAL A 339 7.29 12.04 -11.32
C VAL A 339 8.70 11.48 -11.51
N LYS A 340 9.73 12.32 -11.33
CA LYS A 340 11.14 11.91 -11.44
C LYS A 340 11.47 10.76 -10.49
N LEU A 341 11.09 10.89 -9.21
CA LEU A 341 11.32 9.84 -8.20
C LEU A 341 10.60 8.53 -8.53
N ALA A 342 9.36 8.60 -9.03
CA ALA A 342 8.60 7.42 -9.41
C ALA A 342 9.19 6.72 -10.67
N LYS A 343 9.65 7.51 -11.65
CA LYS A 343 10.36 7.04 -12.84
C LYS A 343 11.64 6.30 -12.49
N LEU A 344 12.45 6.88 -11.62
CA LEU A 344 13.71 6.31 -11.14
C LEU A 344 13.50 4.93 -10.49
N GLU A 345 12.46 4.79 -9.66
CA GLU A 345 12.11 3.51 -9.04
C GLU A 345 11.75 2.45 -10.09
N ILE A 346 11.01 2.82 -11.14
CA ILE A 346 10.65 1.91 -12.24
C ILE A 346 11.88 1.54 -13.09
N MET A 347 12.76 2.49 -13.41
CA MET A 347 13.99 2.26 -14.18
C MET A 347 14.84 1.16 -13.52
N TYR A 348 15.08 1.29 -12.21
CA TYR A 348 15.78 0.26 -11.44
C TYR A 348 15.08 -1.11 -11.51
N ARG A 349 13.74 -1.16 -11.41
CA ARG A 349 12.99 -2.43 -11.48
C ARG A 349 13.04 -3.08 -12.86
N LEU A 350 13.06 -2.29 -13.93
CA LEU A 350 13.15 -2.78 -15.31
C LEU A 350 14.57 -3.06 -15.79
N ALA A 351 15.59 -2.56 -15.08
CA ALA A 351 16.99 -2.79 -15.43
C ALA A 351 17.35 -4.28 -15.49
N ARG A 352 18.05 -4.67 -16.56
CA ARG A 352 18.49 -6.03 -16.90
C ARG A 352 19.90 -5.95 -17.51
N VAL A 353 20.52 -7.11 -17.67
CA VAL A 353 21.80 -7.28 -18.38
C VAL A 353 21.81 -6.60 -19.76
N GLU A 354 20.69 -6.64 -20.49
CA GLU A 354 20.62 -6.10 -21.86
C GLU A 354 20.60 -4.57 -21.91
N ASN A 355 20.14 -3.88 -20.86
CA ASN A 355 19.85 -2.44 -20.90
C ASN A 355 20.52 -1.61 -19.77
N TYR A 356 21.24 -2.26 -18.85
CA TYR A 356 21.91 -1.54 -17.76
C TYR A 356 22.89 -0.44 -18.22
N PRO A 357 23.60 -0.53 -19.37
CA PRO A 357 24.54 0.53 -19.75
C PRO A 357 23.82 1.85 -20.03
N GLU A 358 22.66 1.78 -20.70
CA GLU A 358 21.82 2.94 -20.98
C GLU A 358 21.23 3.52 -19.68
N VAL A 359 20.77 2.65 -18.76
CA VAL A 359 20.25 3.08 -17.46
C VAL A 359 21.34 3.73 -16.62
N LEU A 360 22.56 3.19 -16.61
CA LEU A 360 23.68 3.72 -15.83
C LEU A 360 24.12 5.09 -16.37
N ALA A 361 24.22 5.25 -17.68
CA ALA A 361 24.55 6.55 -18.30
C ALA A 361 23.54 7.63 -17.90
N GLU A 362 22.25 7.29 -17.93
CA GLU A 362 21.18 8.20 -17.54
C GLU A 362 21.21 8.54 -16.03
N LEU A 363 21.45 7.54 -15.16
CA LEU A 363 21.59 7.75 -13.71
C LEU A 363 22.79 8.64 -13.37
N TYR A 364 23.87 8.56 -14.13
CA TYR A 364 25.04 9.43 -13.98
C TYR A 364 24.71 10.89 -14.31
N GLU A 365 23.94 11.13 -15.39
CA GLU A 365 23.46 12.48 -15.72
C GLU A 365 22.56 13.04 -14.60
N TYR A 366 21.68 12.20 -14.04
CA TYR A 366 20.83 12.61 -12.91
C TYR A 366 21.61 12.94 -11.64
N ALA A 367 22.76 12.31 -11.43
CA ALA A 367 23.63 12.64 -10.31
C ALA A 367 24.30 14.02 -10.44
N SER A 368 24.24 14.64 -11.63
CA SER A 368 24.74 15.99 -11.90
C SER A 368 23.63 17.07 -11.87
N GLU A 369 22.38 16.71 -11.54
CA GLU A 369 21.31 17.69 -11.36
C GLU A 369 21.47 18.55 -10.09
N VAL A 370 20.68 19.62 -9.98
CA VAL A 370 20.73 20.57 -8.85
C VAL A 370 19.90 20.11 -7.65
N ASP A 371 18.87 19.29 -7.87
CA ASP A 371 17.96 18.83 -6.81
C ASP A 371 18.62 17.75 -5.94
N MET A 372 18.93 18.10 -4.69
CA MET A 372 19.68 17.25 -3.76
C MET A 372 19.01 15.90 -3.51
N ASP A 373 17.69 15.89 -3.29
CA ASP A 373 16.95 14.66 -2.97
C ASP A 373 16.89 13.72 -4.18
N PHE A 374 16.70 14.27 -5.38
CA PHE A 374 16.73 13.53 -6.62
C PHE A 374 18.11 12.93 -6.88
N VAL A 375 19.18 13.72 -6.75
CA VAL A 375 20.57 13.27 -6.93
C VAL A 375 20.90 12.13 -5.97
N ARG A 376 20.60 12.28 -4.67
CA ARG A 376 20.82 11.21 -3.69
C ARG A 376 20.10 9.93 -4.08
N LYS A 377 18.86 10.04 -4.56
CA LYS A 377 18.09 8.87 -5.01
C LYS A 377 18.70 8.24 -6.27
N ALA A 378 19.21 9.04 -7.20
CA ALA A 378 19.90 8.56 -8.40
C ALA A 378 21.17 7.78 -8.05
N VAL A 379 22.01 8.32 -7.16
CA VAL A 379 23.22 7.63 -6.66
C VAL A 379 22.86 6.32 -5.95
N ARG A 380 21.83 6.31 -5.07
CA ARG A 380 21.30 5.07 -4.48
C ARG A 380 20.84 4.06 -5.54
N SER A 381 20.28 4.53 -6.64
CA SER A 381 19.80 3.67 -7.73
C SER A 381 20.96 3.04 -8.53
N ILE A 382 22.09 3.72 -8.67
CA ILE A 382 23.34 3.14 -9.19
C ILE A 382 23.79 1.98 -8.30
N GLY A 383 23.76 2.16 -6.97
CA GLY A 383 24.06 1.11 -6.01
C GLY A 383 23.16 -0.12 -6.13
N ARG A 384 21.85 0.13 -6.17
CA ARG A 384 20.86 -0.94 -6.33
C ARG A 384 21.02 -1.67 -7.66
N LEU A 385 21.39 -0.95 -8.74
CA LEU A 385 21.70 -1.55 -10.03
C LEU A 385 22.90 -2.51 -9.94
N ALA A 386 23.98 -2.10 -9.27
CA ALA A 386 25.17 -2.92 -9.04
C ALA A 386 24.87 -4.21 -8.24
N ILE A 387 23.95 -4.13 -7.28
CA ILE A 387 23.55 -5.30 -6.46
C ILE A 387 22.63 -6.23 -7.25
N LYS A 388 21.72 -5.68 -8.07
CA LYS A 388 20.72 -6.44 -8.83
C LYS A 388 21.31 -7.12 -10.08
N VAL A 389 22.20 -6.44 -10.80
CA VAL A 389 22.81 -6.92 -12.04
C VAL A 389 24.31 -7.03 -11.84
N GLU A 390 24.81 -8.26 -11.68
CA GLU A 390 26.22 -8.51 -11.39
C GLU A 390 27.16 -7.96 -12.46
N GLN A 391 26.80 -8.06 -13.74
CA GLN A 391 27.62 -7.54 -14.85
C GLN A 391 27.70 -6.00 -14.87
N ALA A 392 26.80 -5.31 -14.18
CA ALA A 392 26.83 -3.85 -14.05
C ALA A 392 27.77 -3.38 -12.94
N SER A 393 28.16 -4.27 -12.02
CA SER A 393 28.88 -3.90 -10.78
C SER A 393 30.18 -3.14 -11.02
N ASP A 394 30.99 -3.58 -11.99
CA ASP A 394 32.27 -2.95 -12.33
C ASP A 394 32.07 -1.52 -12.87
N SER A 395 31.19 -1.37 -13.86
CA SER A 395 30.86 -0.06 -14.43
C SER A 395 30.22 0.89 -13.40
N CYS A 396 29.33 0.38 -12.54
CA CYS A 396 28.70 1.19 -11.49
C CYS A 396 29.73 1.72 -10.49
N ILE A 397 30.75 0.93 -10.14
CA ILE A 397 31.82 1.37 -9.26
C ILE A 397 32.70 2.44 -9.91
N GLU A 398 33.04 2.27 -11.20
CA GLU A 398 33.78 3.29 -11.95
C GLU A 398 32.99 4.62 -11.98
N THR A 399 31.68 4.56 -12.22
CA THR A 399 30.80 5.73 -12.15
C THR A 399 30.77 6.36 -10.76
N LEU A 400 30.66 5.56 -9.70
CA LEU A 400 30.66 6.08 -8.32
C LEU A 400 32.00 6.74 -7.95
N LEU A 401 33.13 6.24 -8.47
CA LEU A 401 34.43 6.86 -8.27
C LEU A 401 34.53 8.22 -8.97
N GLN A 402 34.03 8.33 -10.20
CA GLN A 402 33.93 9.61 -10.89
C GLN A 402 33.06 10.61 -10.11
N LEU A 403 31.97 10.14 -9.50
CA LEU A 403 31.11 10.96 -8.65
C LEU A 403 31.81 11.41 -7.36
N LEU A 404 32.67 10.57 -6.76
CA LEU A 404 33.49 10.97 -5.61
C LEU A 404 34.47 12.09 -5.97
N GLU A 405 35.07 12.02 -7.16
CA GLU A 405 36.01 13.04 -7.66
C GLU A 405 35.37 14.40 -7.94
N THR A 406 34.03 14.51 -7.99
CA THR A 406 33.34 15.80 -8.15
C THR A 406 33.46 16.70 -6.92
N GLU A 407 33.85 16.16 -5.76
CA GLU A 407 33.98 16.85 -4.47
C GLU A 407 32.70 17.55 -3.99
N VAL A 408 31.52 17.18 -4.51
CA VAL A 408 30.23 17.68 -4.04
C VAL A 408 29.82 16.93 -2.76
N PRO A 409 29.69 17.59 -1.58
CA PRO A 409 29.59 16.89 -0.30
C PRO A 409 28.45 15.87 -0.20
N TYR A 410 27.22 16.24 -0.59
CA TYR A 410 26.07 15.34 -0.50
C TYR A 410 26.13 14.17 -1.51
N VAL A 411 26.85 14.32 -2.63
CA VAL A 411 27.09 13.24 -3.59
C VAL A 411 28.12 12.27 -3.03
N VAL A 412 29.20 12.79 -2.45
CA VAL A 412 30.27 12.00 -1.82
C VAL A 412 29.73 11.17 -0.65
N GLN A 413 28.90 11.78 0.19
CA GLN A 413 28.25 11.12 1.31
C GLN A 413 27.37 9.95 0.85
N GLU A 414 26.52 10.18 -0.15
CA GLU A 414 25.64 9.13 -0.68
C GLU A 414 26.40 8.04 -1.43
N ALA A 415 27.42 8.41 -2.21
CA ALA A 415 28.27 7.45 -2.91
C ALA A 415 29.02 6.53 -1.93
N THR A 416 29.47 7.05 -0.78
CA THR A 416 30.13 6.27 0.28
C THR A 416 29.19 5.22 0.87
N ILE A 417 27.93 5.58 1.14
CA ILE A 417 26.90 4.65 1.62
C ILE A 417 26.66 3.53 0.60
N VAL A 418 26.58 3.89 -0.68
CA VAL A 418 26.37 2.94 -1.76
C VAL A 418 27.56 1.99 -1.94
N ILE A 419 28.79 2.50 -1.91
CA ILE A 419 30.01 1.69 -2.06
C ILE A 419 30.12 0.66 -0.93
N ARG A 420 29.78 1.04 0.31
CA ARG A 420 29.67 0.10 1.45
C ARG A 420 28.76 -1.07 1.10
N ASP A 421 27.58 -0.81 0.55
CA ASP A 421 26.62 -1.86 0.23
C ASP A 421 27.08 -2.74 -0.93
N ILE A 422 27.80 -2.19 -1.92
CA ILE A 422 28.45 -2.98 -2.97
C ILE A 422 29.55 -3.89 -2.39
N PHE A 423 30.37 -3.40 -1.45
CA PHE A 423 31.37 -4.24 -0.75
C PHE A 423 30.72 -5.36 0.07
N ARG A 424 29.55 -5.12 0.66
CA ARG A 424 28.76 -6.15 1.36
C ARG A 424 28.18 -7.20 0.41
N ARG A 425 27.95 -6.85 -0.85
CA ARG A 425 27.49 -7.77 -1.90
C ARG A 425 28.63 -8.58 -2.51
N TYR A 426 29.75 -7.94 -2.82
CA TYR A 426 30.91 -8.51 -3.50
C TYR A 426 32.18 -8.41 -2.63
N PRO A 427 32.26 -9.17 -1.52
CA PRO A 427 33.41 -9.11 -0.62
C PRO A 427 34.69 -9.54 -1.35
N GLY A 428 35.76 -8.76 -1.19
CA GLY A 428 37.09 -9.08 -1.74
C GLY A 428 37.35 -8.66 -3.20
N LYS A 429 36.35 -8.15 -3.94
CA LYS A 429 36.50 -7.81 -5.36
C LYS A 429 37.07 -6.40 -5.61
N TYR A 430 36.72 -5.43 -4.76
CA TYR A 430 36.90 -3.98 -5.04
C TYR A 430 37.79 -3.25 -4.04
N GLU A 431 38.74 -3.96 -3.43
CA GLU A 431 39.52 -3.45 -2.30
C GLU A 431 40.51 -2.34 -2.69
N ALA A 432 40.95 -2.31 -3.94
CA ALA A 432 41.86 -1.28 -4.46
C ALA A 432 41.28 0.14 -4.39
N ILE A 433 39.97 0.27 -4.20
CA ILE A 433 39.23 1.53 -4.20
C ILE A 433 39.15 2.16 -2.80
N ILE A 434 39.42 1.38 -1.75
CA ILE A 434 39.31 1.82 -0.35
C ILE A 434 40.11 3.12 -0.08
N PRO A 435 41.37 3.27 -0.53
CA PRO A 435 42.13 4.50 -0.28
C PRO A 435 41.46 5.74 -0.87
N ASN A 436 40.82 5.62 -2.04
CA ASN A 436 40.14 6.74 -2.69
C ASN A 436 38.93 7.19 -1.87
N VAL A 437 38.15 6.25 -1.31
CA VAL A 437 37.00 6.58 -0.45
C VAL A 437 37.47 7.22 0.86
N CYS A 438 38.52 6.68 1.49
CA CYS A 438 39.05 7.22 2.74
C CYS A 438 39.64 8.64 2.60
N LYS A 439 40.09 9.04 1.42
CA LYS A 439 40.59 10.41 1.16
C LYS A 439 39.53 11.49 1.44
N HIS A 440 38.25 11.15 1.32
CA HIS A 440 37.15 12.08 1.48
C HIS A 440 36.51 12.05 2.88
N LEU A 441 37.18 11.45 3.87
CA LEU A 441 36.67 11.31 5.24
C LEU A 441 36.19 12.64 5.85
N ASP A 442 36.94 13.72 5.62
CA ASP A 442 36.66 15.05 6.19
C ASP A 442 35.40 15.73 5.63
N THR A 443 34.84 15.19 4.53
CA THR A 443 33.63 15.73 3.87
C THR A 443 32.33 15.07 4.35
N LEU A 444 32.43 14.08 5.25
CA LEU A 444 31.31 13.25 5.70
C LEU A 444 30.68 13.79 6.97
N ASP A 445 29.55 14.49 6.82
CA ASP A 445 28.82 15.05 7.96
C ASP A 445 27.64 14.17 8.39
N GLU A 446 26.97 13.49 7.45
CA GLU A 446 25.76 12.72 7.74
C GLU A 446 26.05 11.42 8.52
N PRO A 447 25.27 11.11 9.56
CA PRO A 447 25.42 9.90 10.38
C PRO A 447 25.52 8.60 9.58
N GLU A 448 24.66 8.42 8.57
CA GLU A 448 24.62 7.20 7.75
C GLU A 448 25.93 7.04 6.94
N SER A 449 26.45 8.14 6.41
CA SER A 449 27.70 8.18 5.64
C SER A 449 28.93 7.97 6.53
N LYS A 450 28.95 8.56 7.73
CA LYS A 450 29.97 8.33 8.77
C LYS A 450 29.98 6.88 9.23
N ALA A 451 28.82 6.31 9.53
CA ALA A 451 28.69 4.91 9.89
C ALA A 451 29.15 3.99 8.74
N ALA A 452 28.91 4.38 7.48
CA ALA A 452 29.35 3.63 6.32
C ALA A 452 30.89 3.61 6.18
N ILE A 453 31.57 4.75 6.29
CA ILE A 453 33.04 4.79 6.20
C ILE A 453 33.69 4.08 7.38
N VAL A 454 33.15 4.23 8.59
CA VAL A 454 33.61 3.52 9.79
C VAL A 454 33.49 2.01 9.61
N TRP A 455 32.39 1.55 9.00
CA TRP A 455 32.22 0.14 8.66
C TRP A 455 33.28 -0.33 7.65
N ILE A 456 33.59 0.46 6.61
CA ILE A 456 34.61 0.12 5.61
C ILE A 456 35.98 0.00 6.29
N ILE A 457 36.38 1.00 7.08
CA ILE A 457 37.66 1.00 7.80
C ILE A 457 37.76 -0.21 8.74
N GLY A 458 36.72 -0.49 9.53
CA GLY A 458 36.70 -1.61 10.46
C GLY A 458 36.65 -2.99 9.79
N GLN A 459 35.96 -3.13 8.66
CA GLN A 459 35.85 -4.40 7.93
C GLN A 459 37.16 -4.79 7.25
N PHE A 460 37.88 -3.79 6.70
CA PHE A 460 39.14 -3.97 5.97
C PHE A 460 40.37 -3.51 6.77
N ALA A 461 40.26 -3.44 8.10
CA ALA A 461 41.33 -2.99 8.99
C ALA A 461 42.62 -3.84 8.91
N ASN A 462 42.53 -5.07 8.41
CA ASN A 462 43.68 -5.93 8.12
C ASN A 462 44.47 -5.51 6.87
N LYS A 463 43.87 -4.76 5.96
CA LYS A 463 44.46 -4.31 4.68
C LYS A 463 44.81 -2.84 4.67
N ILE A 464 44.19 -2.05 5.54
CA ILE A 464 44.45 -0.61 5.68
C ILE A 464 45.53 -0.42 6.76
N ASP A 465 46.70 0.08 6.38
CA ASP A 465 47.83 0.26 7.29
C ASP A 465 47.54 1.33 8.36
N ASN A 466 47.04 2.50 7.93
CA ASN A 466 46.68 3.64 8.78
C ASN A 466 45.27 3.57 9.41
N ALA A 467 44.65 2.37 9.46
CA ALA A 467 43.29 2.21 9.99
C ALA A 467 43.11 2.68 11.45
N ALA A 468 44.16 2.55 12.27
CA ALA A 468 44.13 2.97 13.66
C ALA A 468 44.09 4.50 13.79
N GLU A 469 44.89 5.21 12.99
CA GLU A 469 44.93 6.68 12.93
C GLU A 469 43.59 7.24 12.43
N LEU A 470 43.03 6.65 11.36
CA LEU A 470 41.74 7.07 10.83
C LEU A 470 40.59 6.87 11.83
N LEU A 471 40.59 5.78 12.58
CA LEU A 471 39.57 5.54 13.62
C LEU A 471 39.78 6.42 14.84
N GLU A 472 41.02 6.74 15.22
CA GLU A 472 41.32 7.64 16.35
C GLU A 472 40.66 9.01 16.16
N VAL A 473 40.82 9.61 14.96
CA VAL A 473 40.19 10.89 14.61
C VAL A 473 38.67 10.86 14.79
N LEU A 474 38.03 9.75 14.40
CA LEU A 474 36.57 9.59 14.51
C LEU A 474 36.11 9.23 15.93
N ILE A 475 36.98 8.63 16.74
CA ILE A 475 36.68 8.28 18.13
C ILE A 475 36.74 9.52 19.01
N ASP A 476 37.56 10.52 18.70
CA ASP A 476 37.67 11.72 19.54
C ASP A 476 36.35 12.49 19.67
N THR A 477 35.46 12.43 18.68
CA THR A 477 34.11 13.02 18.73
C THR A 477 33.03 12.03 19.21
N PHE A 478 33.38 10.83 19.67
CA PHE A 478 32.43 9.73 19.94
C PHE A 478 31.22 10.11 20.80
N LEU A 479 31.40 10.90 21.86
CA LEU A 479 30.31 11.30 22.77
C LEU A 479 29.34 12.29 22.12
N GLU A 480 29.78 13.02 21.09
CA GLU A 480 28.99 14.01 20.35
C GLU A 480 28.28 13.39 19.13
N GLU A 481 28.71 12.20 18.71
CA GLU A 481 28.16 11.50 17.54
C GLU A 481 26.82 10.80 17.83
N SER A 482 26.07 10.53 16.76
CA SER A 482 24.81 9.77 16.85
C SER A 482 25.02 8.31 17.26
N VAL A 483 23.99 7.69 17.84
CA VAL A 483 24.02 6.28 18.30
C VAL A 483 24.41 5.30 17.18
N GLU A 484 23.98 5.54 15.95
CA GLU A 484 24.35 4.69 14.80
C GLU A 484 25.85 4.70 14.54
N VAL A 485 26.47 5.89 14.56
CA VAL A 485 27.92 6.07 14.39
C VAL A 485 28.67 5.49 15.58
N GLN A 486 28.18 5.69 16.81
CA GLN A 486 28.77 5.11 18.02
C GLN A 486 28.78 3.57 17.97
N LEU A 487 27.68 2.93 17.56
CA LEU A 487 27.60 1.48 17.38
C LEU A 487 28.55 0.97 16.28
N ALA A 488 28.65 1.73 15.19
CA ALA A 488 29.59 1.43 14.10
C ALA A 488 31.04 1.52 14.57
N LEU A 489 31.41 2.59 15.29
CA LEU A 489 32.75 2.82 15.86
C LEU A 489 33.12 1.74 16.86
N LEU A 490 32.19 1.38 17.75
CA LEU A 490 32.37 0.31 18.72
C LEU A 490 32.73 -1.01 18.02
N THR A 491 31.96 -1.37 16.99
CA THR A 491 32.20 -2.60 16.22
C THR A 491 33.48 -2.52 15.39
N ALA A 492 33.78 -1.38 14.77
CA ALA A 492 34.98 -1.18 13.95
C ALA A 492 36.27 -1.27 14.78
N THR A 493 36.28 -0.65 15.97
CA THR A 493 37.43 -0.66 16.88
C THR A 493 37.69 -2.06 17.46
N VAL A 494 36.63 -2.81 17.79
CA VAL A 494 36.78 -4.21 18.20
C VAL A 494 37.37 -5.06 17.08
N LYS A 495 36.93 -4.88 15.83
CA LYS A 495 37.56 -5.56 14.67
C LYS A 495 39.01 -5.15 14.48
N LEU A 496 39.34 -3.86 14.60
CA LEU A 496 40.71 -3.35 14.53
C LEU A 496 41.61 -4.04 15.56
N PHE A 497 41.16 -4.13 16.81
CA PHE A 497 41.88 -4.81 17.88
C PHE A 497 42.10 -6.31 17.59
N ILE A 498 41.08 -7.00 17.07
CA ILE A 498 41.18 -8.42 16.70
C ILE A 498 42.20 -8.62 15.57
N TYR A 499 42.21 -7.75 14.55
CA TYR A 499 43.18 -7.84 13.45
C TYR A 499 44.60 -7.41 13.83
N LYS A 500 44.73 -6.39 14.68
CA LYS A 500 46.01 -5.76 15.07
C LYS A 500 46.23 -5.85 16.58
N THR A 501 46.12 -7.05 17.16
CA THR A 501 46.22 -7.26 18.63
C THR A 501 47.55 -6.79 19.23
N LYS A 502 48.61 -6.72 18.42
CA LYS A 502 49.95 -6.27 18.83
C LYS A 502 50.16 -4.75 18.75
N SER A 503 49.21 -4.00 18.21
CA SER A 503 49.31 -2.54 18.08
C SER A 503 48.84 -1.86 19.38
N GLU A 504 49.74 -1.18 20.07
CA GLU A 504 49.43 -0.42 21.30
C GLU A 504 48.33 0.62 21.09
N THR A 505 48.30 1.28 19.92
CA THR A 505 47.24 2.21 19.53
C THR A 505 45.87 1.52 19.50
N ALA A 506 45.76 0.35 18.87
CA ALA A 506 44.49 -0.39 18.81
C ALA A 506 44.01 -0.85 20.20
N GLN A 507 44.93 -1.20 21.11
CA GLN A 507 44.59 -1.55 22.50
C GLN A 507 44.08 -0.33 23.27
N THR A 508 44.71 0.82 23.09
CA THR A 508 44.32 2.07 23.75
C THR A 508 42.95 2.54 23.28
N LEU A 509 42.70 2.49 21.96
CA LEU A 509 41.42 2.88 21.36
C LEU A 509 40.27 1.98 21.82
N VAL A 510 40.45 0.65 21.82
CA VAL A 510 39.38 -0.27 22.25
C VAL A 510 39.05 -0.10 23.74
N HIS A 511 40.07 0.14 24.59
CA HIS A 511 39.85 0.37 26.02
C HIS A 511 39.10 1.70 26.27
N LYS A 512 39.54 2.78 25.62
CA LYS A 512 38.91 4.11 25.68
C LYS A 512 37.43 4.02 25.27
N LEU A 513 37.16 3.37 24.14
CA LEU A 513 35.81 3.27 23.57
C LEU A 513 34.88 2.37 24.39
N LEU A 514 35.38 1.24 24.91
CA LEU A 514 34.60 0.36 25.78
C LEU A 514 34.22 1.06 27.08
N LYS A 515 35.15 1.80 27.70
CA LYS A 515 34.88 2.58 28.90
C LYS A 515 33.80 3.62 28.66
N TRP A 516 33.93 4.41 27.60
CA TRP A 516 32.90 5.39 27.23
C TRP A 516 31.55 4.73 26.96
N ALA A 517 31.51 3.63 26.19
CA ALA A 517 30.27 2.93 25.90
C ALA A 517 29.57 2.34 27.14
N THR A 518 30.32 1.94 28.18
CA THR A 518 29.74 1.30 29.38
C THR A 518 29.45 2.25 30.55
N GLU A 519 30.25 3.31 30.69
CA GLU A 519 30.23 4.22 31.85
C GLU A 519 29.64 5.59 31.52
N GLU A 520 29.90 6.14 30.33
CA GLU A 520 29.55 7.53 29.96
C GLU A 520 28.31 7.63 29.06
N VAL A 521 27.89 6.53 28.40
CA VAL A 521 26.72 6.54 27.50
C VAL A 521 25.49 5.92 28.15
N ASP A 522 24.39 6.67 28.10
CA ASP A 522 23.10 6.27 28.67
C ASP A 522 22.30 5.27 27.81
N ASN A 523 22.64 5.13 26.51
CA ASN A 523 21.89 4.26 25.61
C ASN A 523 22.04 2.78 26.01
N PRO A 524 20.95 2.07 26.37
CA PRO A 524 21.04 0.69 26.85
C PRO A 524 21.59 -0.30 25.81
N ASP A 525 21.24 -0.16 24.53
CA ASP A 525 21.72 -1.06 23.47
C ASP A 525 23.22 -0.90 23.23
N LEU A 526 23.72 0.33 23.19
CA LEU A 526 25.15 0.60 23.08
C LEU A 526 25.91 0.07 24.31
N ARG A 527 25.37 0.29 25.51
CA ARG A 527 25.96 -0.15 26.77
C ARG A 527 26.03 -1.67 26.86
N ASP A 528 24.95 -2.36 26.52
CA ASP A 528 24.87 -3.82 26.49
C ASP A 528 25.84 -4.41 25.46
N ARG A 529 25.92 -3.79 24.27
CA ARG A 529 26.89 -4.19 23.25
C ARG A 529 28.33 -3.94 23.67
N GLY A 530 28.59 -2.85 24.38
CA GLY A 530 29.86 -2.53 25.02
C GLY A 530 30.27 -3.60 26.02
N PHE A 531 29.39 -3.93 26.98
CA PHE A 531 29.65 -5.01 27.94
C PHE A 531 29.81 -6.37 27.27
N MET A 532 29.05 -6.67 26.22
CA MET A 532 29.18 -7.91 25.45
C MET A 532 30.56 -8.01 24.82
N TYR A 533 31.03 -6.97 24.13
CA TYR A 533 32.38 -6.96 23.55
C TYR A 533 33.46 -6.98 24.62
N TRP A 534 33.31 -6.23 25.72
CA TRP A 534 34.27 -6.22 26.83
C TRP A 534 34.44 -7.62 27.42
N ARG A 535 33.32 -8.28 27.77
CA ARG A 535 33.34 -9.64 28.33
C ARG A 535 33.92 -10.64 27.34
N MET A 536 33.57 -10.54 26.06
CA MET A 536 34.06 -11.44 25.02
C MET A 536 35.57 -11.33 24.83
N LEU A 537 36.10 -10.10 24.79
CA LEU A 537 37.54 -9.84 24.68
C LEU A 537 38.30 -10.23 25.95
N ALA A 538 37.72 -10.02 27.14
CA ALA A 538 38.32 -10.40 28.42
C ALA A 538 38.42 -11.92 28.62
N ILE A 539 37.42 -12.68 28.16
CA ILE A 539 37.42 -14.15 28.26
C ILE A 539 38.43 -14.76 27.28
N ASN A 540 38.28 -14.45 25.98
CA ASN A 540 39.14 -15.04 24.96
C ASN A 540 39.11 -14.21 23.65
N PRO A 541 40.16 -13.41 23.37
CA PRO A 541 40.26 -12.63 22.14
C PRO A 541 40.22 -13.47 20.85
N ALA A 542 40.73 -14.70 20.86
CA ALA A 542 40.74 -15.57 19.68
C ALA A 542 39.34 -16.09 19.35
N LEU A 543 38.55 -16.47 20.35
CA LEU A 543 37.14 -16.84 20.17
C LEU A 543 36.29 -15.61 19.79
N ALA A 544 36.59 -14.45 20.36
CA ALA A 544 35.97 -13.18 19.95
C ALA A 544 36.17 -12.93 18.45
N GLY A 545 37.36 -13.22 17.92
CA GLY A 545 37.66 -13.16 16.49
C GLY A 545 36.75 -14.04 15.64
N GLN A 546 36.54 -15.29 16.05
CA GLN A 546 35.66 -16.21 15.33
C GLN A 546 34.20 -15.74 15.28
N VAL A 547 33.72 -15.12 16.35
CA VAL A 547 32.35 -14.60 16.44
C VAL A 547 32.19 -13.29 15.66
N VAL A 548 33.06 -12.30 15.92
CA VAL A 548 32.94 -10.94 15.37
C VAL A 548 33.30 -10.89 13.88
N LEU A 549 34.27 -11.70 13.45
CA LEU A 549 34.74 -11.77 12.06
C LEU A 549 34.07 -12.90 11.27
N ALA A 550 33.02 -13.53 11.80
CA ALA A 550 32.27 -14.55 11.10
C ALA A 550 31.80 -14.06 9.72
N SER A 551 31.87 -14.95 8.72
CA SER A 551 31.41 -14.64 7.36
C SER A 551 29.91 -14.38 7.35
N LYS A 552 29.51 -13.18 6.91
CA LYS A 552 28.09 -12.78 6.81
C LYS A 552 27.55 -13.13 5.43
N PRO A 553 26.26 -13.49 5.31
CA PRO A 553 25.64 -13.71 4.02
C PRO A 553 25.64 -12.40 3.20
N PRO A 554 25.80 -12.49 1.86
CA PRO A 554 25.76 -11.31 1.00
C PRO A 554 24.37 -10.70 1.01
N ILE A 555 24.30 -9.37 0.91
CA ILE A 555 23.02 -8.66 0.82
C ILE A 555 22.31 -8.96 -0.51
N THR A 556 20.99 -8.93 -0.54
CA THR A 556 20.19 -8.99 -1.77
C THR A 556 19.18 -7.84 -1.80
N THR A 557 18.69 -7.51 -2.99
CA THR A 557 17.62 -6.53 -3.18
C THR A 557 16.22 -7.12 -2.97
N ASP A 558 16.10 -8.33 -2.43
CA ASP A 558 14.81 -9.01 -2.31
C ASP A 558 13.89 -8.37 -1.27
N SER A 559 14.45 -7.68 -0.28
CA SER A 559 13.70 -6.89 0.71
C SER A 559 12.86 -5.77 0.09
N ASP A 560 13.25 -5.28 -1.09
CA ASP A 560 12.49 -4.26 -1.80
C ASP A 560 11.23 -4.84 -2.48
N ARG A 561 11.08 -6.18 -2.58
CA ARG A 561 9.91 -6.78 -3.25
C ARG A 561 8.75 -6.89 -2.26
N MET A 562 7.57 -6.49 -2.72
CA MET A 562 6.35 -6.72 -1.95
C MET A 562 6.06 -8.22 -1.85
N ASP A 563 5.50 -8.64 -0.72
CA ASP A 563 4.94 -9.98 -0.61
C ASP A 563 3.91 -10.21 -1.72
N ARG A 564 3.91 -11.41 -2.30
CA ARG A 564 3.09 -11.70 -3.48
C ARG A 564 1.59 -11.69 -3.17
N GLY A 565 1.18 -12.10 -1.97
CA GLY A 565 -0.22 -12.08 -1.57
C GLY A 565 -0.70 -10.65 -1.39
N ALA A 566 0.09 -9.82 -0.69
CA ALA A 566 -0.19 -8.40 -0.52
C ALA A 566 -0.21 -7.66 -1.88
N LEU A 567 0.69 -8.01 -2.79
CA LEU A 567 0.70 -7.45 -4.15
C LEU A 567 -0.57 -7.83 -4.93
N ASP A 568 -1.01 -9.09 -4.89
CA ASP A 568 -2.22 -9.53 -5.57
C ASP A 568 -3.47 -8.82 -5.02
N GLN A 569 -3.53 -8.53 -3.70
CA GLN A 569 -4.58 -7.68 -3.13
C GLN A 569 -4.54 -6.24 -3.65
N LEU A 570 -3.37 -5.60 -3.67
CA LEU A 570 -3.21 -4.22 -4.15
C LEU A 570 -3.53 -4.07 -5.63
N LEU A 571 -3.28 -5.10 -6.44
CA LEU A 571 -3.65 -5.10 -7.87
C LEU A 571 -5.17 -5.06 -8.07
N LEU A 572 -5.97 -5.57 -7.13
CA LEU A 572 -7.45 -5.41 -7.12
C LEU A 572 -7.88 -3.96 -6.86
N HIS A 573 -6.95 -3.10 -6.42
CA HIS A 573 -7.15 -1.68 -6.15
C HIS A 573 -6.44 -0.79 -7.17
N THR A 574 -5.97 -1.33 -8.30
CA THR A 574 -5.40 -0.54 -9.41
C THR A 574 -6.35 0.61 -9.81
N GLY A 575 -5.80 1.81 -9.99
CA GLY A 575 -6.58 3.02 -10.30
C GLY A 575 -7.29 3.68 -9.11
N THR A 576 -7.02 3.25 -7.87
CA THR A 576 -7.60 3.85 -6.64
C THR A 576 -6.52 4.43 -5.71
N LEU A 577 -6.90 5.08 -4.61
CA LEU A 577 -5.95 5.60 -3.63
C LEU A 577 -5.04 4.50 -3.03
N GLY A 578 -5.55 3.27 -2.89
CA GLY A 578 -4.76 2.16 -2.34
C GLY A 578 -3.54 1.82 -3.21
N SER A 579 -3.69 1.86 -4.54
CA SER A 579 -2.59 1.60 -5.47
C SER A 579 -1.64 2.80 -5.65
N ILE A 580 -2.00 3.99 -5.17
CA ILE A 580 -1.12 5.16 -5.14
C ILE A 580 -0.25 5.11 -3.88
N TYR A 581 -0.87 4.87 -2.73
CA TYR A 581 -0.20 4.76 -1.43
C TYR A 581 0.54 3.44 -1.22
N HIS A 582 0.30 2.44 -2.08
CA HIS A 582 0.82 1.07 -1.91
C HIS A 582 0.42 0.48 -0.55
N LYS A 583 -0.81 0.76 -0.13
CA LYS A 583 -1.40 0.33 1.13
C LYS A 583 -2.83 -0.12 0.90
N ASN A 584 -3.24 -1.17 1.62
CA ASN A 584 -4.61 -1.64 1.54
C ASN A 584 -5.58 -0.57 2.07
N PRO A 585 -6.76 -0.38 1.46
CA PRO A 585 -7.73 0.64 1.89
C PRO A 585 -8.10 0.57 3.38
N GLU A 586 -8.14 -0.62 3.95
CA GLU A 586 -8.42 -0.86 5.37
C GLU A 586 -7.48 -0.12 6.32
N THR A 587 -6.25 0.19 5.90
CA THR A 587 -5.28 0.86 6.78
C THR A 587 -5.54 2.35 6.92
N PHE A 588 -6.33 2.96 6.01
CA PHE A 588 -6.55 4.41 5.99
C PHE A 588 -8.03 4.83 5.82
N ILE A 589 -8.92 3.91 5.49
CA ILE A 589 -10.37 4.14 5.42
C ILE A 589 -11.06 3.25 6.44
N ARG A 590 -11.74 3.88 7.40
CA ARG A 590 -12.57 3.17 8.39
C ARG A 590 -13.71 2.44 7.67
N ASN A 591 -13.95 1.18 8.02
CA ASN A 591 -15.00 0.32 7.45
C ASN A 591 -14.87 0.01 5.95
N ALA A 592 -13.69 0.18 5.35
CA ALA A 592 -13.47 -0.28 3.98
C ALA A 592 -13.54 -1.80 3.89
N ALA A 593 -14.24 -2.31 2.87
CA ALA A 593 -14.27 -3.74 2.60
C ALA A 593 -12.93 -4.22 2.03
N ALA A 594 -12.37 -5.22 2.69
CA ALA A 594 -11.20 -5.92 2.22
C ALA A 594 -11.49 -6.64 0.89
N ARG A 595 -10.55 -6.57 -0.06
CA ARG A 595 -10.63 -7.32 -1.33
C ARG A 595 -9.50 -8.33 -1.41
N ALA A 596 -9.85 -9.58 -1.71
CA ALA A 596 -8.90 -10.65 -1.97
C ALA A 596 -9.42 -11.53 -3.11
N LEU A 597 -8.50 -12.26 -3.74
CA LEU A 597 -8.86 -13.30 -4.70
C LEU A 597 -9.70 -14.38 -3.99
N THR A 598 -10.63 -14.98 -4.70
CA THR A 598 -11.47 -16.06 -4.17
C THR A 598 -10.97 -17.38 -4.73
N ASP A 599 -10.89 -18.41 -3.88
CA ASP A 599 -10.52 -19.75 -4.35
C ASP A 599 -11.68 -20.37 -5.13
N THR A 600 -11.42 -20.69 -6.39
CA THR A 600 -12.32 -21.43 -7.28
C THR A 600 -11.51 -22.45 -8.08
N PRO A 601 -12.15 -23.44 -8.72
CA PRO A 601 -11.46 -24.41 -9.57
C PRO A 601 -10.62 -23.74 -10.67
N ALA A 602 -11.07 -22.60 -11.20
CA ALA A 602 -10.36 -21.82 -12.20
C ALA A 602 -9.17 -21.01 -11.66
N LEU A 603 -8.97 -20.88 -10.34
CA LEU A 603 -7.84 -20.12 -9.81
C LEU A 603 -6.52 -20.83 -10.15
N ASN A 604 -5.58 -20.09 -10.75
CA ASN A 604 -4.31 -20.66 -11.15
C ASN A 604 -3.48 -21.11 -9.92
N PRO A 605 -2.61 -22.13 -10.07
CA PRO A 605 -1.82 -22.64 -8.93
C PRO A 605 -0.90 -21.60 -8.29
N HIS A 606 -0.38 -20.65 -9.07
CA HIS A 606 0.54 -19.63 -8.57
C HIS A 606 -0.14 -18.60 -7.66
N SER A 607 -1.37 -18.23 -7.97
CA SER A 607 -2.19 -17.31 -7.18
C SER A 607 -2.83 -18.04 -5.99
N ARG A 608 -3.17 -19.33 -6.14
CA ARG A 608 -3.63 -20.16 -5.02
C ARG A 608 -2.56 -20.31 -3.93
N ALA A 609 -1.29 -20.46 -4.31
CA ALA A 609 -0.18 -20.60 -3.36
C ALA A 609 0.05 -19.38 -2.45
N VAL A 610 -0.45 -18.20 -2.83
CA VAL A 610 -0.29 -16.95 -2.06
C VAL A 610 -1.63 -16.31 -1.71
N LEU A 611 -2.68 -17.12 -1.69
CA LEU A 611 -4.03 -16.67 -1.41
C LEU A 611 -4.13 -16.16 0.03
N ILE A 612 -4.63 -14.93 0.20
CA ILE A 612 -4.91 -14.37 1.51
C ILE A 612 -6.37 -14.65 1.87
N HIS A 613 -6.57 -15.37 2.97
CA HIS A 613 -7.90 -15.58 3.53
C HIS A 613 -8.32 -14.39 4.37
N LEU A 614 -9.34 -13.66 3.91
CA LEU A 614 -9.92 -12.57 4.69
C LEU A 614 -10.73 -13.14 5.86
N PRO A 615 -10.57 -12.62 7.08
CA PRO A 615 -11.43 -13.00 8.19
C PRO A 615 -12.87 -12.58 7.85
N ARG A 616 -13.80 -13.54 7.86
CA ARG A 616 -15.23 -13.24 7.75
C ARG A 616 -15.62 -12.36 8.94
N LEU A 617 -16.08 -11.13 8.68
CA LEU A 617 -16.82 -10.35 9.66
C LEU A 617 -18.06 -11.15 10.06
N GLN A 618 -18.00 -11.84 11.20
CA GLN A 618 -19.20 -12.36 11.85
C GLN A 618 -19.99 -11.15 12.35
N LEU A 619 -21.08 -10.83 11.65
CA LEU A 619 -22.10 -9.95 12.20
C LEU A 619 -22.65 -10.61 13.49
N PRO A 620 -22.83 -9.87 14.59
CA PRO A 620 -23.48 -10.41 15.78
C PRO A 620 -24.97 -10.63 15.47
N GLY A 621 -25.32 -11.85 15.04
CA GLY A 621 -26.72 -12.20 14.75
C GLY A 621 -26.93 -13.52 14.01
N GLY A 622 -26.65 -14.66 14.66
CA GLY A 622 -27.23 -15.99 14.37
C GLY A 622 -26.86 -16.68 13.04
N PRO A 623 -26.98 -18.02 12.95
CA PRO A 623 -26.69 -18.76 11.72
C PRO A 623 -27.74 -18.46 10.64
N PRO A 624 -27.36 -18.51 9.34
CA PRO A 624 -28.29 -18.23 8.25
C PRO A 624 -29.41 -19.26 8.23
N GLN A 625 -30.64 -18.82 8.48
CA GLN A 625 -31.83 -19.61 8.16
C GLN A 625 -31.92 -19.76 6.64
N ALA A 626 -31.46 -20.90 6.12
CA ALA A 626 -31.78 -21.34 4.78
C ALA A 626 -33.28 -21.66 4.74
N ILE A 627 -34.08 -20.75 4.20
CA ILE A 627 -35.48 -21.01 3.86
C ILE A 627 -35.48 -22.00 2.68
N ARG A 628 -35.65 -23.30 2.97
CA ARG A 628 -35.98 -24.30 1.95
C ARG A 628 -37.45 -24.17 1.59
N VAL A 629 -37.73 -23.77 0.34
CA VAL A 629 -39.07 -23.82 -0.25
C VAL A 629 -39.43 -25.29 -0.53
N LEU A 630 -40.60 -25.71 -0.06
CA LEU A 630 -41.13 -27.09 -0.16
C LEU A 630 -42.16 -27.22 -1.30
N GLY A 631 -42.00 -28.29 -2.09
CA GLY A 631 -43.02 -28.93 -2.96
C GLY A 631 -42.67 -28.90 -4.46
N ALA A 632 -42.80 -29.95 -5.29
CA ALA A 632 -43.10 -31.40 -5.20
C ALA A 632 -42.81 -32.02 -6.61
N PRO A 633 -43.18 -33.28 -6.91
CA PRO A 633 -42.50 -34.55 -6.65
C PRO A 633 -41.85 -35.17 -7.93
N THR A 634 -40.88 -36.06 -7.79
CA THR A 634 -40.51 -37.01 -8.86
C THR A 634 -40.34 -38.42 -8.31
N GLU A 635 -40.70 -39.38 -9.15
CA GLU A 635 -41.19 -40.72 -8.86
C GLU A 635 -40.14 -41.73 -8.39
N SER A 636 -40.63 -42.75 -7.70
CA SER A 636 -39.93 -43.92 -7.20
C SER A 636 -39.57 -44.93 -8.30
N HIS A 637 -38.32 -45.38 -8.35
CA HIS A 637 -38.01 -46.74 -8.81
C HIS A 637 -37.07 -47.45 -7.81
N ARG A 638 -37.42 -48.72 -7.59
CA ARG A 638 -36.89 -49.67 -6.59
C ARG A 638 -35.55 -50.25 -7.06
N ASP A 639 -34.60 -50.42 -6.14
CA ASP A 639 -33.41 -51.26 -6.34
C ASP A 639 -33.48 -52.50 -5.42
N ASP A 640 -33.29 -53.67 -6.04
CA ASP A 640 -33.19 -55.00 -5.41
C ASP A 640 -31.81 -55.21 -4.74
N PRO A 641 -31.71 -56.04 -3.69
CA PRO A 641 -30.49 -56.24 -2.92
C PRO A 641 -29.71 -57.47 -3.42
N ASN A 642 -28.58 -57.28 -4.11
CA ASN A 642 -27.51 -58.29 -4.21
C ASN A 642 -26.30 -57.77 -4.97
N VAL A 643 -25.29 -57.19 -4.29
CA VAL A 643 -23.83 -57.32 -4.60
C VAL A 643 -23.02 -56.80 -3.37
N PRO A 644 -22.02 -57.55 -2.83
CA PRO A 644 -21.16 -57.08 -1.73
C PRO A 644 -20.00 -56.17 -2.18
N PRO A 645 -19.39 -55.36 -1.27
CA PRO A 645 -18.57 -54.21 -1.65
C PRO A 645 -17.10 -54.58 -1.93
N ALA A 646 -16.52 -53.97 -2.97
CA ALA A 646 -15.10 -54.11 -3.32
C ALA A 646 -14.29 -52.83 -3.01
N SER A 647 -13.37 -52.99 -2.06
CA SER A 647 -12.01 -52.42 -1.89
C SER A 647 -11.63 -51.02 -2.44
N VAL A 648 -11.13 -50.20 -1.51
CA VAL A 648 -10.28 -49.01 -1.71
C VAL A 648 -8.85 -49.44 -2.14
N PRO A 649 -8.18 -48.78 -3.10
CA PRO A 649 -6.79 -49.08 -3.42
C PRO A 649 -5.78 -48.23 -2.63
N VAL A 650 -4.75 -48.91 -2.12
CA VAL A 650 -3.51 -48.40 -1.52
C VAL A 650 -2.47 -48.09 -2.63
N PRO A 651 -1.54 -47.12 -2.47
CA PRO A 651 -0.42 -46.95 -3.40
C PRO A 651 0.76 -47.89 -3.08
N LEU A 652 1.32 -48.48 -4.13
CA LEU A 652 2.47 -49.40 -4.17
C LEU A 652 3.83 -48.72 -3.95
N ILE A 653 4.72 -49.42 -3.25
CA ILE A 653 6.19 -49.26 -3.23
C ILE A 653 6.79 -50.57 -3.79
N GLN A 654 7.88 -50.49 -4.55
CA GLN A 654 8.85 -51.58 -4.83
C GLN A 654 10.22 -51.11 -4.31
N ASP A 655 10.77 -51.80 -3.29
CA ASP A 655 11.86 -52.82 -3.32
C ASP A 655 13.27 -52.17 -3.36
N GLY A 656 14.26 -52.49 -2.51
CA GLY A 656 14.40 -53.52 -1.47
C GLY A 656 15.74 -53.40 -0.70
N GLU A 657 15.88 -54.28 0.32
CA GLU A 657 17.09 -54.80 1.04
C GLU A 657 18.02 -53.81 1.79
N GLU A 658 18.58 -54.04 2.98
CA GLU A 658 18.70 -55.13 3.98
C GLU A 658 19.29 -54.44 5.25
N SER A 659 18.86 -54.62 6.50
CA SER A 659 19.23 -55.67 7.46
C SER A 659 19.16 -55.08 8.90
N VAL A 660 18.85 -55.93 9.89
CA VAL A 660 18.41 -55.60 11.28
C VAL A 660 19.56 -55.72 12.31
N PRO A 661 19.53 -55.00 13.46
CA PRO A 661 19.51 -55.70 14.77
C PRO A 661 18.54 -55.08 15.82
N PRO A 662 18.29 -55.78 16.97
CA PRO A 662 16.97 -55.90 17.63
C PRO A 662 16.77 -55.04 18.91
N PRO A 663 15.56 -55.07 19.53
CA PRO A 663 15.15 -54.13 20.56
C PRO A 663 15.40 -54.58 22.01
N ILE A 664 15.41 -53.57 22.87
CA ILE A 664 15.45 -53.55 24.34
C ILE A 664 14.17 -54.16 24.94
N PRO A 665 14.23 -54.83 26.10
CA PRO A 665 13.09 -54.97 26.99
C PRO A 665 13.23 -54.18 28.31
N GLU A 666 12.09 -53.72 28.79
CA GLU A 666 11.88 -52.95 30.00
C GLU A 666 12.05 -53.75 31.32
N ARG A 667 12.28 -52.98 32.41
CA ARG A 667 11.45 -52.87 33.64
C ARG A 667 12.03 -53.36 35.00
N LYS A 668 11.78 -52.47 35.99
CA LYS A 668 11.63 -52.63 37.47
C LYS A 668 12.92 -52.54 38.32
N VAL A 669 13.09 -51.47 39.11
CA VAL A 669 12.59 -51.18 40.49
C VAL A 669 13.35 -51.96 41.58
N SER A 670 14.20 -51.26 42.36
CA SER A 670 14.11 -51.05 43.84
C SER A 670 15.48 -50.94 44.56
N ARG A 671 15.56 -49.95 45.48
CA ARG A 671 16.28 -49.85 46.78
C ARG A 671 17.79 -50.24 46.85
N LYS A 672 18.71 -49.34 47.22
CA LYS A 672 19.03 -48.69 48.52
C LYS A 672 20.14 -49.44 49.28
N ASP A 673 21.01 -48.64 49.90
CA ASP A 673 21.97 -48.92 51.00
C ASP A 673 23.45 -49.16 50.62
N ASP A 674 24.22 -48.09 50.83
CA ASP A 674 25.38 -47.91 51.74
C ASP A 674 26.66 -48.77 51.70
N VAL A 675 27.73 -48.09 52.15
CA VAL A 675 28.98 -48.53 52.80
C VAL A 675 30.28 -48.36 51.97
N ASP A 676 30.89 -47.18 52.15
CA ASP A 676 32.21 -46.88 52.75
C ASP A 676 33.52 -47.62 52.40
N GLU A 677 34.58 -46.79 52.46
CA GLU A 677 35.98 -47.08 52.85
C GLU A 677 36.90 -47.82 51.84
N ASP A 678 38.19 -47.51 51.65
CA ASP A 678 39.07 -46.44 52.12
C ASP A 678 40.38 -46.49 51.30
N GLN A 679 41.08 -45.35 51.25
CA GLN A 679 42.53 -45.06 51.12
C GLN A 679 43.56 -46.07 50.55
N SER A 680 44.48 -45.56 49.74
CA SER A 680 45.93 -45.50 50.11
C SER A 680 46.77 -44.65 49.13
N ASP A 681 47.60 -43.79 49.73
CA ASP A 681 48.52 -42.79 49.20
C ASP A 681 49.76 -43.31 48.41
N GLU A 682 50.42 -42.45 47.63
CA GLU A 682 51.83 -41.98 47.89
C GLU A 682 52.46 -41.15 46.73
N GLU A 683 52.92 -39.94 47.12
CA GLU A 683 54.19 -39.20 46.85
C GLU A 683 54.73 -38.72 45.45
N ASP A 684 54.72 -37.37 45.30
CA ASP A 684 55.77 -36.35 45.02
C ASP A 684 56.93 -36.47 43.96
N LYS A 685 56.84 -35.60 42.92
CA LYS A 685 57.80 -34.57 42.33
C LYS A 685 59.27 -34.90 41.91
N PRO A 686 60.02 -34.01 41.19
CA PRO A 686 59.73 -32.97 40.14
C PRO A 686 60.73 -32.98 38.94
N VAL A 687 60.66 -32.02 37.97
CA VAL A 687 61.78 -31.17 37.42
C VAL A 687 61.46 -30.46 36.07
N GLN A 688 61.47 -29.11 36.14
CA GLN A 688 61.93 -28.01 35.24
C GLN A 688 61.76 -27.98 33.69
N ASN A 689 60.85 -27.10 33.25
CA ASN A 689 61.08 -25.76 32.65
C ASN A 689 62.06 -25.54 31.47
N THR A 690 61.52 -25.18 30.29
CA THR A 690 62.15 -24.24 29.33
C THR A 690 61.11 -23.25 28.81
N ARG A 691 61.28 -21.98 29.17
CA ARG A 691 60.48 -20.81 28.78
C ARG A 691 60.73 -20.41 27.32
N SER A 692 59.68 -20.33 26.51
CA SER A 692 59.60 -19.43 25.35
C SER A 692 58.71 -18.24 25.71
N LYS A 693 59.22 -17.01 25.54
CA LYS A 693 58.55 -15.75 25.90
C LYS A 693 57.21 -15.60 25.18
N ASP A 694 56.12 -15.54 25.95
CA ASP A 694 54.79 -15.17 25.49
C ASP A 694 54.71 -13.65 25.30
N PRO A 695 54.39 -13.13 24.10
CA PRO A 695 54.26 -11.69 23.84
C PRO A 695 52.99 -11.06 24.45
N TYR A 696 52.18 -11.80 25.21
CA TYR A 696 50.93 -11.32 25.81
C TYR A 696 50.95 -11.16 27.34
N SER A 697 52.11 -11.27 27.98
CA SER A 697 52.26 -11.17 29.45
C SER A 697 51.88 -9.82 30.08
N ASN A 698 51.59 -8.80 29.27
CA ASN A 698 51.26 -7.45 29.75
C ASN A 698 49.75 -7.12 29.71
N LEU A 699 48.88 -8.07 29.36
CA LEU A 699 47.42 -7.83 29.37
C LEU A 699 46.79 -8.00 30.76
N ASP A 700 47.43 -8.71 31.68
CA ASP A 700 46.91 -8.96 33.03
C ASP A 700 46.89 -7.70 33.94
N SER A 701 47.71 -6.68 33.65
CA SER A 701 47.70 -5.44 34.45
C SER A 701 46.61 -4.44 34.06
N ALA A 702 45.88 -4.67 32.95
CA ALA A 702 44.90 -3.71 32.42
C ALA A 702 43.44 -4.00 32.83
N PHE A 703 43.15 -5.15 33.46
CA PHE A 703 41.78 -5.60 33.70
C PHE A 703 41.49 -6.09 35.12
N GLY A 704 42.38 -5.80 36.09
CA GLY A 704 42.37 -6.42 37.42
C GLY A 704 41.23 -6.06 38.39
N ASN A 705 40.32 -5.13 38.07
CA ASN A 705 39.37 -4.58 39.07
C ASN A 705 37.89 -4.56 38.63
N TYR A 706 37.37 -5.62 38.01
CA TYR A 706 35.91 -5.78 37.91
C TYR A 706 35.46 -7.09 38.54
N LEU A 707 34.98 -6.97 39.79
CA LEU A 707 34.23 -8.01 40.50
C LEU A 707 32.88 -8.21 39.81
N VAL A 708 32.55 -9.49 39.59
CA VAL A 708 31.31 -9.96 38.98
C VAL A 708 30.15 -9.75 39.96
N ASP A 709 29.28 -8.78 39.71
CA ASP A 709 28.00 -8.66 40.43
C ASP A 709 27.01 -9.74 39.95
N GLN A 710 26.60 -10.60 40.89
CA GLN A 710 25.51 -11.56 40.68
C GLN A 710 24.15 -10.88 40.88
N PRO A 711 23.12 -11.23 40.09
CA PRO A 711 21.80 -10.63 40.20
C PRO A 711 21.10 -11.06 41.51
N LYS A 712 20.71 -10.10 42.34
CA LYS A 712 19.81 -10.32 43.48
C LYS A 712 18.34 -10.13 43.07
N PRO A 713 17.42 -10.99 43.52
CA PRO A 713 15.98 -10.80 43.32
C PRO A 713 15.44 -9.69 44.24
N MET A 714 14.60 -8.80 43.69
CA MET A 714 13.88 -7.77 44.45
C MET A 714 12.78 -8.41 45.31
N ASP A 715 12.75 -8.01 46.58
CA ASP A 715 11.73 -8.40 47.55
C ASP A 715 10.53 -7.44 47.50
N HIS A 716 9.33 -8.01 47.41
CA HIS A 716 8.06 -7.29 47.39
C HIS A 716 7.62 -7.00 48.83
N ARG A 717 7.68 -5.73 49.27
CA ARG A 717 6.80 -5.22 50.34
C ARG A 717 6.42 -3.76 50.09
N GLY A 718 5.12 -3.53 49.98
CA GLY A 718 4.54 -2.27 49.55
C GLY A 718 4.42 -1.19 50.62
N ARG A 719 4.02 -0.01 50.15
CA ARG A 719 3.24 0.96 50.91
C ARG A 719 2.45 1.87 49.96
N HIS A 720 1.31 2.26 50.51
CA HIS A 720 0.13 2.93 49.98
C HIS A 720 0.29 4.37 49.48
N ASN A 721 -0.70 4.76 48.66
CA ASN A 721 -1.25 6.11 48.38
C ASN A 721 -0.40 7.00 47.48
N ASP A 722 -0.92 7.83 46.59
CA ASP A 722 -2.25 8.14 46.02
C ASP A 722 -1.93 9.04 44.79
N ASP A 723 -2.91 9.24 43.90
CA ASP A 723 -2.97 10.35 42.93
C ASP A 723 -1.94 10.39 41.78
N ASP A 724 -2.36 10.01 40.56
CA ASP A 724 -2.96 10.99 39.64
C ASP A 724 -3.32 10.35 38.29
N LEU A 725 -4.59 10.53 37.93
CA LEU A 725 -5.12 10.44 36.58
C LEU A 725 -4.90 11.79 35.91
N LEU A 726 -4.41 11.80 34.65
CA LEU A 726 -5.02 12.49 33.50
C LEU A 726 -4.01 12.88 32.40
N PHE A 727 -4.45 12.60 31.17
CA PHE A 727 -3.96 12.98 29.82
C PHE A 727 -2.87 12.15 29.16
#